data_AF-A0A814C188-F1
#
_entry.id   AF-A0A814C188-F1
#
_cell.length_a   1.000
_cell.length_b   1.000
_cell.length_c   1.000
_cell.angle_alpha   90.00
_cell.angle_beta   90.00
_cell.angle_gamma   90.00
#
_symmetry.space_group_name_H-M   'P 1'
#
loop_
_entity.id
_entity.type
_entity.pdbx_description
1 polymer ?
#
loop_
_entity_poly.entity_id
_entity_poly.type
_entity_poly.pdbx_seq_one_letter_code
_entity_poly.pdbx_strand_id
1 'polypeptide(L)'
;MSGVTEDDLVKQELHFRGLLLKLQDSLTDTDRCRLHFLFGNVIPRRLRDDPSIGGTLNLLESLFDRGLINDQDFDYLIQAFRQIQRHDIVQRLESQTGDTLKSKDETTLWRQMMSDNEEDRVCYNGRFWAYETKVQLPFLALKDSEQLSTSPVANTAPNSLSRVTENVREAASVPNQLIRLKFRETLKACISCRRLIIFNIISILFIIASIIALFIRVQIIPSGGSDSNDCRLFHNQDTVSKSPIVLAYYLSWWVDRNYSVDDIPVNKITHLNYAFAYVDARGRIALNKHTSAENMTNINQSDAQMPENLKQIIELKNQYPHLRTLISVGGDTFQENFKKVIVSNRSRSIFASSCIDFMEKYHFDGIDLNWRDPMSDSWPNHSGSLEDKQRNLYLFLKELRRQLDTKYFLTLATGVNPDHISKMNLPKIIDFVDWINVVTYNFHDNQELQTGHNAPLYKNDNETLDDASASSYTSKMNCHAAIQAYLSARVPPNKIVMGIPLYGYGWQEVTNTTLNGFLQAASSVPPNGTWGDGSFDYDDIKNNVIRSYTRYWDDQSKVPFLFNSSTGIWISYEDLESVKWKCDYMKKNRLAGAFFWELSKDRKGELIGATFNALNKDIDVLSMNRLRSWKANAQYYVDDHVKYDDKIYRCIRSHKSVADQTPPAENLLWSLEYISVSTTASRV
;
A
#
# COMPACT_ATOMS: atom_id res chain seq x y z
N MET A 1 -41.97 -19.32 -16.51
CA MET A 1 -41.95 -17.85 -16.42
C MET A 1 -43.02 -17.43 -15.42
N SER A 2 -42.56 -17.20 -14.20
CA SER A 2 -43.31 -16.69 -13.05
C SER A 2 -42.23 -16.48 -12.00
N GLY A 3 -42.06 -15.27 -11.48
CA GLY A 3 -41.06 -15.09 -10.43
C GLY A 3 -40.47 -13.70 -10.31
N VAL A 4 -41.07 -12.68 -10.92
CA VAL A 4 -40.98 -11.37 -10.30
C VAL A 4 -42.34 -11.15 -9.67
N THR A 5 -42.39 -11.41 -8.37
CA THR A 5 -43.56 -11.20 -7.54
C THR A 5 -43.69 -9.72 -7.21
N GLU A 6 -44.88 -9.29 -6.78
CA GLU A 6 -45.09 -7.91 -6.30
C GLU A 6 -44.13 -7.57 -5.15
N ASP A 7 -43.79 -8.56 -4.33
CA ASP A 7 -42.75 -8.49 -3.30
C ASP A 7 -41.33 -8.25 -3.87
N ASP A 8 -41.01 -8.72 -5.08
CA ASP A 8 -39.69 -8.51 -5.68
C ASP A 8 -39.53 -7.08 -6.23
N LEU A 9 -40.61 -6.49 -6.75
CA LEU A 9 -40.64 -5.09 -7.18
C LEU A 9 -40.58 -4.12 -6.00
N VAL A 10 -41.27 -4.45 -4.90
CA VAL A 10 -41.23 -3.67 -3.66
C VAL A 10 -39.85 -3.74 -3.01
N LYS A 11 -39.20 -4.91 -3.02
CA LYS A 11 -37.80 -5.03 -2.57
C LYS A 11 -36.84 -4.22 -3.46
N GLN A 12 -37.07 -4.17 -4.78
CA GLN A 12 -36.30 -3.34 -5.70
C GLN A 12 -36.45 -1.84 -5.41
N GLU A 13 -37.66 -1.35 -5.21
CA GLU A 13 -37.92 0.07 -4.91
C GLU A 13 -37.38 0.49 -3.52
N LEU A 14 -37.53 -0.37 -2.50
CA LEU A 14 -37.00 -0.12 -1.16
C LEU A 14 -35.47 -0.10 -1.13
N HIS A 15 -34.82 -1.02 -1.85
CA HIS A 15 -33.37 -1.05 -1.98
C HIS A 15 -32.85 0.22 -2.67
N PHE A 16 -33.54 0.67 -3.72
CA PHE A 16 -33.16 1.87 -4.47
C PHE A 16 -33.38 3.18 -3.68
N ARG A 17 -34.54 3.35 -3.02
CA ARG A 17 -34.78 4.50 -2.14
C ARG A 17 -33.79 4.55 -0.98
N GLY A 18 -33.41 3.38 -0.47
CA GLY A 18 -32.32 3.24 0.51
C GLY A 18 -30.97 3.69 -0.05
N LEU A 19 -30.67 3.41 -1.32
CA LEU A 19 -29.44 3.82 -1.99
C LEU A 19 -29.40 5.35 -2.24
N LEU A 20 -30.50 5.95 -2.70
CA LEU A 20 -30.60 7.41 -2.91
C LEU A 20 -30.45 8.20 -1.61
N LEU A 21 -31.14 7.78 -0.55
CA LEU A 21 -31.02 8.38 0.78
C LEU A 21 -29.59 8.25 1.32
N LYS A 22 -28.91 7.12 1.05
CA LYS A 22 -27.51 6.93 1.42
C LYS A 22 -26.52 7.82 0.67
N LEU A 23 -26.84 8.21 -0.58
CA LEU A 23 -25.93 8.97 -1.44
C LEU A 23 -26.26 10.46 -1.52
N GLN A 24 -27.35 10.88 -0.88
CA GLN A 24 -27.97 12.20 -1.00
C GLN A 24 -26.99 13.37 -0.85
N ASP A 25 -26.05 13.31 0.10
CA ASP A 25 -25.11 14.41 0.35
C ASP A 25 -23.82 14.33 -0.48
N SER A 26 -23.57 13.19 -1.12
CA SER A 26 -22.31 12.88 -1.82
C SER A 26 -22.42 13.05 -3.34
N LEU A 27 -23.64 13.23 -3.82
CA LEU A 27 -23.96 13.42 -5.22
C LEU A 27 -24.06 14.91 -5.54
N THR A 28 -23.56 15.31 -6.71
CA THR A 28 -23.88 16.63 -7.25
C THR A 28 -25.39 16.73 -7.51
N ASP A 29 -25.95 17.94 -7.50
CA ASP A 29 -27.38 18.13 -7.77
C ASP A 29 -27.78 17.57 -9.16
N THR A 30 -26.84 17.58 -10.11
CA THR A 30 -27.02 16.98 -11.44
C THR A 30 -27.08 15.44 -11.38
N ASP A 31 -26.23 14.80 -10.57
CA ASP A 31 -26.20 13.34 -10.40
C ASP A 31 -27.44 12.83 -9.63
N ARG A 32 -27.92 13.60 -8.64
CA ARG A 32 -29.17 13.29 -7.90
C ARG A 32 -30.38 13.32 -8.83
N CYS A 33 -30.52 14.38 -9.64
CA CYS A 33 -31.64 14.50 -10.57
C CYS A 33 -31.68 13.36 -11.58
N ARG A 34 -30.51 12.93 -12.11
CA ARG A 34 -30.42 11.79 -13.04
C ARG A 34 -30.81 10.46 -12.39
N LEU A 35 -30.33 10.19 -11.17
CA LEU A 35 -30.67 8.96 -10.43
C LEU A 35 -32.14 8.91 -10.01
N HIS A 36 -32.70 10.01 -9.51
CA HIS A 36 -34.11 10.09 -9.12
C HIS A 36 -35.07 9.87 -10.29
N PHE A 37 -34.69 10.33 -11.48
CA PHE A 37 -35.48 10.20 -12.70
C PHE A 37 -35.48 8.78 -13.28
N LEU A 38 -34.37 8.04 -13.12
CA LEU A 38 -34.21 6.68 -13.64
C LEU A 38 -35.00 5.60 -12.89
N PHE A 39 -35.29 5.82 -11.60
CA PHE A 39 -35.78 4.76 -10.71
C PHE A 39 -36.84 5.24 -9.69
N GLY A 40 -37.10 6.55 -9.62
CA GLY A 40 -37.98 7.15 -8.60
C GLY A 40 -39.47 7.06 -8.88
N ASN A 41 -39.92 6.35 -9.92
CA ASN A 41 -41.34 6.09 -10.12
C ASN A 41 -41.54 4.66 -10.68
N VAL A 42 -42.22 3.81 -9.91
CA VAL A 42 -43.26 2.96 -10.49
C VAL A 42 -44.22 3.91 -11.19
N ILE A 43 -44.11 4.02 -12.53
CA ILE A 43 -44.99 4.67 -13.52
C ILE A 43 -46.04 5.66 -12.94
N PRO A 44 -45.98 6.97 -13.29
CA PRO A 44 -46.71 7.40 -14.49
C PRO A 44 -46.06 8.47 -15.42
N ARG A 45 -46.08 8.09 -16.71
CA ARG A 45 -46.53 8.82 -17.92
C ARG A 45 -45.75 9.97 -18.59
N ARG A 46 -44.67 10.54 -18.05
CA ARG A 46 -44.03 11.73 -18.70
C ARG A 46 -42.55 11.61 -19.03
N LEU A 47 -42.15 10.44 -19.51
CA LEU A 47 -40.79 10.17 -19.95
C LEU A 47 -40.78 9.46 -21.31
N ARG A 48 -41.66 9.89 -22.23
CA ARG A 48 -41.69 9.35 -23.59
C ARG A 48 -40.49 9.79 -24.46
N ASP A 49 -39.72 10.81 -24.06
CA ASP A 49 -38.90 11.55 -25.03
C ASP A 49 -37.42 11.86 -24.64
N ASP A 50 -36.75 11.14 -23.73
CA ASP A 50 -35.29 11.33 -23.51
C ASP A 50 -34.45 10.14 -24.03
N PRO A 51 -33.68 10.30 -25.13
CA PRO A 51 -33.01 9.20 -25.83
C PRO A 51 -31.54 8.92 -25.42
N SER A 52 -31.04 9.28 -24.23
CA SER A 52 -29.61 9.08 -23.90
C SER A 52 -29.29 7.86 -22.98
N ILE A 53 -29.53 6.65 -23.49
CA ILE A 53 -29.12 5.37 -22.86
C ILE A 53 -27.62 5.36 -22.48
N GLY A 54 -26.76 5.98 -23.30
CA GLY A 54 -25.31 6.06 -23.05
C GLY A 54 -24.90 6.96 -21.87
N GLY A 55 -25.72 7.93 -21.48
CA GLY A 55 -25.41 8.83 -20.35
C GLY A 55 -25.56 8.16 -18.97
N THR A 56 -26.38 7.12 -18.91
CA THR A 56 -26.76 6.44 -17.67
C THR A 56 -25.70 5.42 -17.22
N LEU A 57 -25.17 4.62 -18.14
CA LEU A 57 -24.06 3.71 -17.87
C LEU A 57 -22.81 4.49 -17.42
N ASN A 58 -22.48 5.59 -18.09
CA ASN A 58 -21.34 6.44 -17.74
C ASN A 58 -21.50 7.09 -16.35
N LEU A 59 -22.72 7.43 -15.93
CA LEU A 59 -22.99 7.94 -14.58
C LEU A 59 -22.83 6.83 -13.54
N LEU A 60 -23.38 5.65 -13.78
CA LEU A 60 -23.20 4.50 -12.89
C LEU A 60 -21.72 4.15 -12.77
N GLU A 61 -20.98 4.11 -13.88
CA GLU A 61 -19.53 3.85 -13.88
C GLU A 61 -18.75 4.96 -13.16
N SER A 62 -19.13 6.24 -13.32
CA SER A 62 -18.51 7.35 -12.59
C SER A 62 -18.83 7.33 -11.09
N LEU A 63 -20.05 6.96 -10.70
CA LEU A 63 -20.41 6.74 -9.30
C LEU A 63 -19.64 5.56 -8.72
N PHE A 64 -19.50 4.52 -9.52
CA PHE A 64 -18.79 3.29 -9.23
C PHE A 64 -17.27 3.58 -9.06
N ASP A 65 -16.65 4.35 -9.95
CA ASP A 65 -15.23 4.75 -9.90
C ASP A 65 -14.91 5.78 -8.82
N ARG A 66 -15.84 6.72 -8.55
CA ARG A 66 -15.80 7.61 -7.37
C ARG A 66 -16.10 6.86 -6.07
N GLY A 67 -16.51 5.59 -6.16
CA GLY A 67 -16.77 4.71 -5.03
C GLY A 67 -18.06 5.00 -4.26
N LEU A 68 -18.99 5.72 -4.90
CA LEU A 68 -20.31 6.05 -4.39
C LEU A 68 -21.28 4.88 -4.50
N ILE A 69 -21.05 3.91 -5.39
CA ILE A 69 -21.84 2.66 -5.45
C ILE A 69 -20.91 1.44 -5.54
N ASN A 70 -21.32 0.31 -4.97
CA ASN A 70 -20.52 -0.93 -4.95
C ASN A 70 -20.87 -1.87 -6.12
N ASP A 71 -20.11 -2.95 -6.28
CA ASP A 71 -20.25 -3.91 -7.38
C ASP A 71 -21.63 -4.56 -7.45
N GLN A 72 -22.23 -4.85 -6.30
CA GLN A 72 -23.53 -5.51 -6.23
C GLN A 72 -24.66 -4.54 -6.53
N ASP A 73 -24.59 -3.32 -6.03
CA ASP A 73 -25.51 -2.23 -6.39
C ASP A 73 -25.33 -1.85 -7.86
N PHE A 74 -24.12 -1.82 -8.37
CA PHE A 74 -23.84 -1.58 -9.79
C PHE A 74 -24.40 -2.70 -10.66
N ASP A 75 -24.10 -3.96 -10.36
CA ASP A 75 -24.60 -5.11 -11.12
C ASP A 75 -26.13 -5.25 -10.99
N TYR A 76 -26.71 -4.94 -9.82
CA TYR A 76 -28.15 -4.92 -9.57
C TYR A 76 -28.86 -3.78 -10.31
N LEU A 77 -28.32 -2.56 -10.28
CA LEU A 77 -28.85 -1.41 -11.02
C LEU A 77 -28.75 -1.63 -12.53
N ILE A 78 -27.67 -2.28 -13.00
CA ILE A 78 -27.52 -2.69 -14.40
C ILE A 78 -28.54 -3.79 -14.78
N GLN A 79 -28.80 -4.77 -13.92
CA GLN A 79 -29.80 -5.81 -14.16
C GLN A 79 -31.24 -5.28 -14.09
N ALA A 80 -31.56 -4.42 -13.13
CA ALA A 80 -32.86 -3.76 -12.99
C ALA A 80 -33.15 -2.84 -14.18
N PHE A 81 -32.14 -2.08 -14.65
CA PHE A 81 -32.23 -1.25 -15.85
C PHE A 81 -32.59 -2.09 -17.09
N ARG A 82 -32.02 -3.30 -17.24
CA ARG A 82 -32.35 -4.23 -18.33
C ARG A 82 -33.75 -4.86 -18.20
N GLN A 83 -34.24 -5.10 -16.98
CA GLN A 83 -35.58 -5.67 -16.73
C GLN A 83 -36.71 -4.66 -17.00
N ILE A 84 -36.54 -3.39 -16.63
CA ILE A 84 -37.50 -2.31 -16.90
C ILE A 84 -37.71 -2.12 -18.40
N GLN A 85 -36.63 -2.17 -19.19
CA GLN A 85 -36.71 -2.11 -20.66
C GLN A 85 -37.57 -3.24 -21.25
N ARG A 86 -37.51 -4.44 -20.66
CA ARG A 86 -38.28 -5.61 -21.14
C ARG A 86 -39.78 -5.49 -20.84
N HIS A 87 -40.14 -5.01 -19.65
CA HIS A 87 -41.54 -4.88 -19.21
C HIS A 87 -42.28 -3.77 -19.97
N ASP A 88 -41.60 -2.66 -20.25
CA ASP A 88 -42.16 -1.50 -20.97
C ASP A 88 -42.40 -1.78 -22.46
N ILE A 89 -41.67 -2.75 -23.04
CA ILE A 89 -41.90 -3.28 -24.39
C ILE A 89 -43.14 -4.20 -24.41
N VAL A 90 -43.28 -5.09 -23.42
CA VAL A 90 -44.41 -6.03 -23.32
C VAL A 90 -45.74 -5.30 -23.10
N GLN A 91 -45.79 -4.30 -22.20
CA GLN A 91 -47.01 -3.52 -21.94
C GLN A 91 -47.48 -2.70 -23.15
N ARG A 92 -46.55 -2.16 -23.94
CA ARG A 92 -46.91 -1.44 -25.19
C ARG A 92 -47.63 -2.38 -26.16
N LEU A 93 -47.12 -3.59 -26.34
CA LEU A 93 -47.68 -4.59 -27.26
C LEU A 93 -49.04 -5.13 -26.78
N GLU A 94 -49.24 -5.37 -25.48
CA GLU A 94 -50.53 -5.77 -24.92
C GLU A 94 -51.58 -4.64 -25.01
N SER A 95 -51.16 -3.38 -24.88
CA SER A 95 -52.06 -2.22 -24.99
C SER A 95 -52.53 -1.93 -26.42
N GLN A 96 -51.69 -2.23 -27.43
CA GLN A 96 -52.03 -2.03 -28.84
C GLN A 96 -52.86 -3.19 -29.42
N THR A 97 -52.64 -4.42 -28.94
CA THR A 97 -53.31 -5.62 -29.47
C THR A 97 -54.54 -6.05 -28.67
N GLY A 98 -54.71 -5.55 -27.44
CA GLY A 98 -55.87 -5.83 -26.57
C GLY A 98 -55.86 -7.23 -25.92
N ASP A 99 -54.89 -8.07 -26.25
CA ASP A 99 -54.75 -9.43 -25.72
C ASP A 99 -53.60 -9.53 -24.72
N THR A 100 -53.81 -10.31 -23.65
CA THR A 100 -52.76 -10.65 -22.68
C THR A 100 -51.81 -11.66 -23.30
N LEU A 101 -50.57 -11.25 -23.57
CA LEU A 101 -49.62 -12.04 -24.35
C LEU A 101 -48.88 -13.03 -23.45
N LYS A 102 -49.53 -14.15 -23.11
CA LYS A 102 -48.81 -15.29 -22.53
C LYS A 102 -48.07 -16.08 -23.63
N SER A 103 -46.73 -16.07 -23.52
CA SER A 103 -45.78 -16.99 -24.19
C SER A 103 -45.54 -16.82 -25.69
N LYS A 104 -45.23 -15.61 -26.16
CA LYS A 104 -44.55 -15.45 -27.47
C LYS A 104 -43.05 -15.20 -27.29
N ASP A 105 -42.24 -15.73 -28.21
CA ASP A 105 -40.81 -15.49 -28.33
C ASP A 105 -40.50 -14.02 -28.67
N GLU A 106 -39.40 -13.49 -28.13
CA GLU A 106 -38.88 -12.12 -28.27
C GLU A 106 -38.84 -11.63 -29.73
N THR A 107 -38.49 -12.51 -30.67
CA THR A 107 -38.42 -12.16 -32.10
C THR A 107 -39.80 -11.86 -32.72
N THR A 108 -40.86 -12.43 -32.14
CA THR A 108 -42.25 -12.32 -32.64
C THR A 108 -42.92 -11.05 -32.11
N LEU A 109 -42.65 -10.68 -30.85
CA LEU A 109 -43.07 -9.39 -30.26
C LEU A 109 -42.46 -8.20 -31.02
N TRP A 110 -41.18 -8.32 -31.44
CA TRP A 110 -40.49 -7.29 -32.21
C TRP A 110 -41.06 -7.06 -33.62
N ARG A 111 -41.55 -8.09 -34.31
CA ARG A 111 -42.15 -7.95 -35.65
C ARG A 111 -43.56 -7.33 -35.62
N GLN A 112 -44.36 -7.61 -34.59
CA GLN A 112 -45.70 -7.00 -34.43
C GLN A 112 -45.62 -5.49 -34.13
N MET A 113 -44.56 -5.02 -33.47
CA MET A 113 -44.38 -3.59 -33.18
C MET A 113 -43.99 -2.76 -34.42
N MET A 114 -43.32 -3.37 -35.41
CA MET A 114 -42.85 -2.69 -36.62
C MET A 114 -43.91 -2.56 -37.73
N SER A 115 -45.07 -3.21 -37.59
CA SER A 115 -46.18 -3.07 -38.56
C SER A 115 -47.19 -1.97 -38.22
N ASP A 116 -47.25 -1.52 -36.94
CA ASP A 116 -48.41 -0.76 -36.42
C ASP A 116 -48.14 0.70 -36.01
N ASN A 117 -46.94 1.26 -36.20
CA ASN A 117 -46.71 2.69 -35.97
C ASN A 117 -45.91 3.33 -37.11
N GLU A 118 -46.61 4.06 -37.97
CA GLU A 118 -46.10 5.31 -38.55
C GLU A 118 -45.97 6.34 -37.42
N GLU A 119 -44.96 7.20 -37.49
CA GLU A 119 -44.68 8.33 -36.58
C GLU A 119 -43.87 8.02 -35.29
N ASP A 120 -42.58 7.74 -35.48
CA ASP A 120 -41.54 8.35 -34.64
C ASP A 120 -40.39 8.85 -35.52
N ARG A 121 -40.46 10.15 -35.83
CA ARG A 121 -39.36 10.98 -36.34
C ARG A 121 -39.35 12.29 -35.54
N VAL A 122 -38.20 12.56 -34.90
CA VAL A 122 -37.58 13.89 -34.63
C VAL A 122 -37.67 14.50 -33.21
N CYS A 123 -36.53 14.42 -32.50
CA CYS A 123 -35.77 15.37 -31.65
C CYS A 123 -36.13 16.89 -31.47
N TYR A 124 -35.73 17.51 -30.33
CA TYR A 124 -34.60 18.51 -30.13
C TYR A 124 -34.80 19.71 -29.12
N ASN A 125 -33.73 20.00 -28.33
CA ASN A 125 -33.18 21.28 -27.74
C ASN A 125 -33.74 22.11 -26.53
N GLY A 126 -33.02 22.09 -25.38
CA GLY A 126 -32.30 23.28 -24.80
C GLY A 126 -32.88 24.25 -23.72
N ARG A 127 -32.42 24.10 -22.44
CA ARG A 127 -32.00 25.10 -21.39
C ARG A 127 -32.96 25.99 -20.49
N PHE A 128 -32.61 25.98 -19.17
CA PHE A 128 -32.64 26.95 -18.02
C PHE A 128 -33.90 27.67 -17.50
N TRP A 129 -34.08 27.78 -16.15
CA TRP A 129 -34.87 28.85 -15.48
C TRP A 129 -34.27 29.35 -14.14
N ALA A 130 -34.36 30.67 -13.91
CA ALA A 130 -33.98 31.42 -12.70
C ALA A 130 -35.21 32.06 -12.00
N TYR A 131 -35.01 32.55 -10.77
CA TYR A 131 -35.99 32.90 -9.72
C TYR A 131 -36.92 34.12 -9.94
N GLU A 132 -38.08 34.01 -9.26
CA GLU A 132 -39.00 35.02 -8.68
C GLU A 132 -39.96 35.90 -9.53
N THR A 133 -41.15 36.14 -8.98
CA THR A 133 -42.40 36.59 -9.63
C THR A 133 -42.96 37.91 -9.09
N LYS A 134 -43.82 38.51 -9.94
CA LYS A 134 -44.84 39.59 -9.78
C LYS A 134 -44.40 40.89 -10.46
N VAL A 135 -45.13 41.43 -11.44
CA VAL A 135 -46.51 41.94 -11.35
C VAL A 135 -47.24 41.84 -12.72
N GLN A 136 -48.58 41.81 -12.64
CA GLN A 136 -49.62 41.67 -13.67
C GLN A 136 -49.51 42.58 -14.90
N LEU A 137 -49.96 42.03 -16.04
CA LEU A 137 -50.44 42.77 -17.23
C LEU A 137 -51.99 42.69 -17.27
N PRO A 138 -52.63 43.63 -18.00
CA PRO A 138 -53.45 43.13 -19.10
C PRO A 138 -53.35 43.96 -20.40
N PHE A 139 -53.23 43.21 -21.51
CA PHE A 139 -53.90 43.33 -22.81
C PHE A 139 -54.36 44.71 -23.35
N LEU A 140 -53.86 45.12 -24.53
CA LEU A 140 -54.54 45.03 -25.85
C LEU A 140 -53.89 45.93 -26.94
N ALA A 141 -53.45 45.28 -28.02
CA ALA A 141 -53.66 45.57 -29.47
C ALA A 141 -53.29 46.91 -30.16
N LEU A 142 -52.69 46.71 -31.37
CA LEU A 142 -52.64 47.57 -32.59
C LEU A 142 -51.69 48.79 -32.48
N LYS A 143 -50.79 49.12 -33.43
CA LYS A 143 -50.86 49.13 -34.90
C LYS A 143 -49.47 49.40 -35.52
N ASP A 144 -49.28 49.06 -36.79
CA ASP A 144 -48.16 49.46 -37.66
C ASP A 144 -48.03 50.98 -37.87
N SER A 145 -46.80 51.49 -38.05
CA SER A 145 -46.37 52.34 -39.17
C SER A 145 -44.96 52.97 -38.96
N GLU A 146 -44.07 52.69 -39.91
CA GLU A 146 -43.23 53.65 -40.67
C GLU A 146 -42.13 54.55 -40.07
N GLN A 147 -40.96 54.45 -40.74
CA GLN A 147 -40.14 55.54 -41.34
C GLN A 147 -38.97 56.21 -40.57
N LEU A 148 -37.76 55.91 -41.08
CA LEU A 148 -36.78 56.80 -41.75
C LEU A 148 -36.24 58.06 -41.03
N SER A 149 -34.89 58.07 -40.91
CA SER A 149 -33.96 59.21 -41.17
C SER A 149 -34.02 60.40 -40.18
N THR A 150 -32.92 61.02 -39.73
CA THR A 150 -31.87 61.70 -40.50
C THR A 150 -30.78 62.20 -39.54
N SER A 151 -29.54 62.24 -40.00
CA SER A 151 -28.50 63.18 -39.57
C SER A 151 -28.70 64.52 -40.30
N PRO A 152 -28.21 65.66 -39.78
CA PRO A 152 -27.10 66.35 -40.47
C PRO A 152 -26.10 66.98 -39.46
N VAL A 153 -24.77 66.88 -39.62
CA VAL A 153 -23.82 67.45 -40.62
C VAL A 153 -23.67 68.98 -40.57
N ALA A 154 -22.42 69.39 -40.26
CA ALA A 154 -21.69 70.64 -40.62
C ALA A 154 -22.14 71.95 -39.96
N ASN A 155 -21.31 72.93 -39.63
CA ASN A 155 -19.87 73.20 -39.81
C ASN A 155 -19.53 74.43 -38.94
N THR A 156 -18.31 74.55 -38.42
CA THR A 156 -17.45 75.76 -38.54
C THR A 156 -16.14 75.57 -37.77
N ALA A 157 -15.03 75.85 -38.46
CA ALA A 157 -13.63 75.80 -37.99
C ALA A 157 -13.17 77.22 -37.56
N PRO A 158 -11.86 77.55 -37.41
CA PRO A 158 -10.66 76.84 -36.92
C PRO A 158 -9.86 77.69 -35.88
N ASN A 159 -8.71 77.15 -35.41
CA ASN A 159 -7.48 77.81 -34.87
C ASN A 159 -7.05 77.14 -33.55
N SER A 160 -5.80 76.75 -33.28
CA SER A 160 -4.52 76.84 -33.98
C SER A 160 -3.44 76.05 -33.20
N LEU A 161 -2.57 75.35 -33.94
CA LEU A 161 -1.14 75.07 -33.70
C LEU A 161 -0.60 74.53 -32.33
N SER A 162 -0.24 73.24 -32.35
CA SER A 162 1.12 72.66 -32.21
C SER A 162 2.02 72.81 -30.95
N ARG A 163 2.62 71.65 -30.61
CA ARG A 163 3.94 71.36 -29.95
C ARG A 163 4.02 71.53 -28.41
N VAL A 164 4.26 70.48 -27.62
CA VAL A 164 5.47 69.61 -27.42
C VAL A 164 6.60 70.30 -26.63
N THR A 165 6.93 69.64 -25.50
CA THR A 165 8.13 69.69 -24.60
C THR A 165 8.31 70.73 -23.48
N GLU A 166 8.35 70.15 -22.26
CA GLU A 166 9.30 70.31 -21.14
C GLU A 166 9.12 71.33 -19.99
N ASN A 167 9.38 70.80 -18.79
CA ASN A 167 9.06 71.26 -17.43
C ASN A 167 10.17 72.13 -16.81
N VAL A 168 9.83 73.12 -15.94
CA VAL A 168 10.60 73.50 -14.72
C VAL A 168 9.72 74.22 -13.66
N ARG A 169 9.65 73.60 -12.47
CA ARG A 169 9.66 74.09 -11.05
C ARG A 169 8.65 75.07 -10.41
N GLU A 170 8.05 74.54 -9.31
CA GLU A 170 8.01 74.99 -7.89
C GLU A 170 7.38 76.33 -7.45
N ALA A 171 6.30 76.24 -6.65
CA ALA A 171 6.21 76.62 -5.21
C ALA A 171 4.73 76.46 -4.71
N ALA A 172 4.38 75.44 -3.91
CA ALA A 172 4.19 75.46 -2.43
C ALA A 172 2.84 76.09 -1.97
N SER A 173 2.02 75.58 -1.01
CA SER A 173 2.26 74.77 0.19
C SER A 173 0.92 74.18 0.78
N VAL A 174 0.84 72.89 1.18
CA VAL A 174 0.84 72.27 2.56
C VAL A 174 -0.44 72.55 3.42
N PRO A 175 -1.22 71.55 3.93
CA PRO A 175 -0.78 70.35 4.70
C PRO A 175 -1.53 69.03 4.40
N ASN A 176 -0.84 67.98 3.94
CA ASN A 176 -1.41 66.61 3.96
C ASN A 176 -0.37 65.46 4.08
N GLN A 177 0.92 65.74 3.94
CA GLN A 177 1.96 64.70 4.06
C GLN A 177 2.39 64.41 5.51
N LEU A 178 2.37 65.39 6.41
CA LEU A 178 2.80 65.20 7.80
C LEU A 178 1.88 64.23 8.57
N ILE A 179 0.58 64.23 8.27
CA ILE A 179 -0.43 63.34 8.88
C ILE A 179 -0.24 61.90 8.40
N ARG A 180 0.06 61.69 7.12
CA ARG A 180 0.26 60.34 6.54
C ARG A 180 1.56 59.68 7.02
N LEU A 181 2.62 60.45 7.25
CA LEU A 181 3.87 59.96 7.81
C LEU A 181 3.74 59.63 9.30
N LYS A 182 3.13 60.51 10.10
CA LYS A 182 2.87 60.22 11.53
C LYS A 182 1.95 59.01 11.71
N PHE A 183 0.93 58.83 10.88
CA PHE A 183 0.05 57.67 10.96
C PHE A 183 0.76 56.34 10.65
N ARG A 184 1.67 56.33 9.66
CA ARG A 184 2.46 55.13 9.32
C ARG A 184 3.48 54.76 10.39
N GLU A 185 4.13 55.75 11.01
CA GLU A 185 5.06 55.54 12.13
C GLU A 185 4.33 54.98 13.37
N THR A 186 3.18 55.56 13.72
CA THR A 186 2.35 55.08 14.85
C THR A 186 1.81 53.67 14.60
N LEU A 187 1.44 53.33 13.37
CA LEU A 187 0.95 51.98 13.03
C LEU A 187 2.08 50.93 13.13
N LYS A 188 3.31 51.28 12.72
CA LYS A 188 4.48 50.39 12.86
C LYS A 188 4.90 50.19 14.32
N ALA A 189 4.79 51.24 15.14
CA ALA A 189 5.02 51.14 16.59
C ALA A 189 3.96 50.25 17.28
N CYS A 190 2.68 50.40 16.92
CA CYS A 190 1.60 49.56 17.45
C CYS A 190 1.73 48.08 17.05
N ILE A 191 2.14 47.79 15.81
CA ILE A 191 2.37 46.40 15.36
C ILE A 191 3.60 45.78 16.06
N SER A 192 4.64 46.58 16.31
CA SER A 192 5.84 46.13 17.02
C SER A 192 5.56 45.88 18.51
N CYS A 193 4.80 46.75 19.18
CA CYS A 193 4.34 46.52 20.56
C CYS A 193 3.44 45.29 20.67
N ARG A 194 2.54 45.06 19.70
CA ARG A 194 1.67 43.87 19.70
C ARG A 194 2.46 42.57 19.52
N ARG A 195 3.52 42.58 18.69
CA ARG A 195 4.45 41.45 18.56
C ARG A 195 5.28 41.21 19.82
N LEU A 196 5.73 42.28 20.49
CA LEU A 196 6.49 42.17 21.74
C LEU A 196 5.63 41.60 22.89
N ILE A 197 4.37 42.04 22.99
CA ILE A 197 3.42 41.52 24.00
C ILE A 197 3.11 40.04 23.74
N ILE A 198 2.87 39.65 22.48
CA ILE A 198 2.63 38.25 22.13
C ILE A 198 3.87 37.39 22.43
N PHE A 199 5.07 37.88 22.12
CA PHE A 199 6.32 37.15 22.38
C PHE A 199 6.59 37.00 23.90
N ASN A 200 6.30 38.04 24.69
CA ASN A 200 6.39 37.98 26.15
C ASN A 200 5.35 37.03 26.76
N ILE A 201 4.11 37.02 26.25
CA ILE A 201 3.08 36.07 26.70
C ILE A 201 3.50 34.63 26.38
N ILE A 202 4.00 34.36 25.17
CA ILE A 202 4.49 33.02 24.79
C ILE A 202 5.68 32.60 25.66
N SER A 203 6.62 33.52 25.92
CA SER A 203 7.79 33.25 26.78
C SER A 203 7.38 32.97 28.23
N ILE A 204 6.43 33.72 28.77
CA ILE A 204 5.87 33.50 30.11
C ILE A 204 5.13 32.15 30.17
N LEU A 205 4.36 31.79 29.14
CA LEU A 205 3.68 30.49 29.06
C LEU A 205 4.68 29.33 28.98
N PHE A 206 5.80 29.50 28.27
CA PHE A 206 6.89 28.51 28.24
C PHE A 206 7.59 28.36 29.60
N ILE A 207 7.82 29.47 30.31
CA ILE A 207 8.40 29.44 31.66
C ILE A 207 7.43 28.77 32.65
N ILE A 208 6.14 29.10 32.60
CA ILE A 208 5.11 28.46 33.43
C ILE A 208 5.02 26.97 33.13
N ALA A 209 5.01 26.56 31.85
CA ALA A 209 5.00 25.16 31.45
C ALA A 209 6.26 24.41 31.93
N SER A 210 7.42 25.07 31.90
CA SER A 210 8.68 24.50 32.39
C SER A 210 8.70 24.35 33.92
N ILE A 211 8.14 25.32 34.65
CA ILE A 211 7.98 25.26 36.12
C ILE A 211 6.98 24.16 36.50
N ILE A 212 5.85 24.03 35.79
CA ILE A 212 4.88 22.95 35.99
C ILE A 212 5.53 21.58 35.71
N ALA A 213 6.32 21.45 34.64
CA ALA A 213 7.05 20.22 34.34
C ALA A 213 8.10 19.87 35.42
N LEU A 214 8.71 20.89 36.04
CA LEU A 214 9.64 20.72 37.16
C LEU A 214 8.91 20.27 38.44
N PHE A 215 7.73 20.81 38.72
CA PHE A 215 6.89 20.39 39.86
C PHE A 215 6.33 18.97 39.69
N ILE A 216 5.97 18.58 38.46
CA ILE A 216 5.52 17.20 38.16
C ILE A 216 6.66 16.18 38.34
N ARG A 217 7.92 16.57 38.10
CA ARG A 217 9.09 15.69 38.31
C ARG A 217 9.49 15.52 39.78
N VAL A 218 9.08 16.40 40.69
CA VAL A 218 9.51 16.39 42.10
C VAL A 218 8.50 15.66 43.02
N GLN A 219 7.28 15.35 42.57
CA GLN A 219 6.25 14.73 43.43
C GLN A 219 5.99 13.23 43.22
N ILE A 220 6.79 12.50 42.42
CA ILE A 220 6.61 11.05 42.29
C ILE A 220 7.45 10.31 43.34
N ILE A 221 6.94 10.27 44.58
CA ILE A 221 7.18 9.21 45.56
C ILE A 221 5.79 8.63 45.88
N PRO A 222 5.46 7.37 45.54
CA PRO A 222 4.11 6.87 45.76
C PRO A 222 3.96 6.34 47.19
N SER A 223 3.18 7.05 48.02
CA SER A 223 2.45 6.47 49.15
C SER A 223 1.02 6.16 48.69
N GLY A 224 0.59 4.91 48.93
CA GLY A 224 -0.68 4.37 48.45
C GLY A 224 -1.94 5.02 49.03
N GLY A 225 -3.05 4.83 48.32
CA GLY A 225 -4.40 5.17 48.76
C GLY A 225 -5.40 5.02 47.61
N SER A 226 -6.40 4.19 47.83
CA SER A 226 -7.53 3.87 46.96
C SER A 226 -8.43 5.07 46.67
N ASP A 227 -8.88 5.24 45.42
CA ASP A 227 -10.31 5.15 45.06
C ASP A 227 -10.59 5.46 43.58
N SER A 228 -11.78 5.01 43.19
CA SER A 228 -12.34 4.69 41.89
C SER A 228 -12.53 5.80 40.85
N ASN A 229 -12.59 5.34 39.59
CA ASN A 229 -13.21 5.92 38.39
C ASN A 229 -12.46 7.05 37.67
N ASP A 230 -11.50 6.67 36.83
CA ASP A 230 -11.33 7.34 35.54
C ASP A 230 -10.66 6.40 34.51
N CYS A 231 -11.43 5.98 33.50
CA CYS A 231 -10.94 5.18 32.37
C CYS A 231 -10.08 6.04 31.44
N ARG A 232 -8.80 6.21 31.78
CA ARG A 232 -7.76 6.57 30.81
C ARG A 232 -6.88 5.35 30.57
N LEU A 233 -7.13 4.69 29.44
CA LEU A 233 -6.25 3.69 28.83
C LEU A 233 -4.91 4.33 28.45
N PHE A 234 -4.04 4.54 29.44
CA PHE A 234 -2.61 4.48 29.20
C PHE A 234 -2.26 3.00 29.11
N HIS A 235 -2.25 2.47 27.90
CA HIS A 235 -1.57 1.21 27.61
C HIS A 235 -0.08 1.42 27.89
N ASN A 236 0.34 1.18 29.13
CA ASN A 236 1.69 0.70 29.38
C ASN A 236 1.75 -0.68 28.74
N GLN A 237 2.15 -0.74 27.47
CA GLN A 237 2.64 -1.97 26.88
C GLN A 237 3.97 -2.28 27.57
N ASP A 238 3.89 -3.01 28.67
CA ASP A 238 4.99 -3.89 29.06
C ASP A 238 5.27 -4.79 27.85
N THR A 239 6.41 -4.54 27.21
CA THR A 239 6.84 -5.15 25.95
C THR A 239 7.10 -6.64 26.17
N VAL A 240 6.07 -7.47 26.02
CA VAL A 240 6.28 -8.88 25.65
C VAL A 240 6.82 -8.84 24.22
N SER A 241 8.11 -9.11 24.08
CA SER A 241 8.79 -9.15 22.78
C SER A 241 8.13 -10.19 21.90
N LYS A 242 7.44 -9.78 20.82
CA LYS A 242 7.06 -10.70 19.74
C LYS A 242 8.31 -11.40 19.23
N SER A 243 8.20 -12.69 18.91
CA SER A 243 9.31 -13.45 18.32
C SER A 243 9.81 -12.74 17.04
N PRO A 244 11.13 -12.67 16.82
CA PRO A 244 11.69 -12.07 15.61
C PRO A 244 11.15 -12.73 14.34
N ILE A 245 10.91 -11.90 13.32
CA ILE A 245 10.52 -12.37 11.99
C ILE A 245 11.75 -12.94 11.30
N VAL A 246 11.68 -14.20 10.94
CA VAL A 246 12.63 -14.88 10.04
C VAL A 246 11.81 -15.43 8.89
N LEU A 247 11.79 -14.69 7.79
CA LEU A 247 10.93 -14.93 6.64
C LEU A 247 11.77 -15.45 5.47
N ALA A 248 11.30 -16.45 4.74
CA ALA A 248 11.99 -16.90 3.52
C ALA A 248 11.03 -16.99 2.33
N TYR A 249 11.53 -16.70 1.13
CA TYR A 249 10.75 -16.85 -0.10
C TYR A 249 10.94 -18.26 -0.69
N TYR A 250 9.83 -18.93 -0.97
CA TYR A 250 9.77 -20.16 -1.76
C TYR A 250 9.16 -19.85 -3.13
N LEU A 251 9.86 -20.18 -4.21
CA LEU A 251 9.40 -19.85 -5.56
C LEU A 251 8.59 -20.99 -6.18
N SER A 252 7.42 -20.66 -6.72
CA SER A 252 6.42 -21.60 -7.22
C SER A 252 6.81 -22.29 -8.54
N TRP A 253 7.92 -21.87 -9.15
CA TRP A 253 8.30 -22.22 -10.53
C TRP A 253 9.64 -22.92 -10.69
N TRP A 254 10.41 -23.07 -9.62
CA TRP A 254 11.75 -23.67 -9.69
C TRP A 254 11.74 -25.19 -9.54
N VAL A 255 10.93 -25.87 -10.34
CA VAL A 255 11.00 -27.33 -10.47
C VAL A 255 12.41 -27.75 -10.96
N ASP A 256 13.01 -26.95 -11.85
CA ASP A 256 14.30 -27.25 -12.48
C ASP A 256 15.51 -27.04 -11.57
N ARG A 257 15.35 -26.37 -10.42
CA ARG A 257 16.41 -26.29 -9.42
C ARG A 257 16.44 -27.53 -8.53
N ASN A 258 15.55 -28.50 -8.69
CA ASN A 258 15.47 -29.67 -7.80
C ASN A 258 15.45 -29.25 -6.31
N TYR A 259 14.62 -28.26 -5.99
CA TYR A 259 14.37 -27.79 -4.62
C TYR A 259 12.87 -27.93 -4.33
N SER A 260 12.51 -28.91 -3.50
CA SER A 260 11.13 -29.25 -3.20
C SER A 260 10.65 -28.60 -1.90
N VAL A 261 9.39 -28.82 -1.54
CA VAL A 261 8.85 -28.37 -0.25
C VAL A 261 9.50 -29.10 0.93
N ASP A 262 9.94 -30.34 0.73
CA ASP A 262 10.61 -31.14 1.77
C ASP A 262 12.00 -30.60 2.13
N ASP A 263 12.61 -29.83 1.23
CA ASP A 263 13.91 -29.20 1.47
C ASP A 263 13.80 -27.93 2.36
N ILE A 264 12.58 -27.42 2.60
CA ILE A 264 12.39 -26.19 3.36
C ILE A 264 12.88 -26.38 4.81
N PRO A 265 13.78 -25.52 5.32
CA PRO A 265 14.26 -25.58 6.69
C PRO A 265 13.23 -25.00 7.68
N VAL A 266 12.04 -25.60 7.79
CA VAL A 266 10.89 -25.06 8.54
C VAL A 266 11.19 -24.72 9.99
N ASN A 267 12.06 -25.50 10.63
CA ASN A 267 12.49 -25.27 12.02
C ASN A 267 13.43 -24.06 12.19
N LYS A 268 13.81 -23.40 11.10
CA LYS A 268 14.71 -22.23 11.07
C LYS A 268 14.02 -20.98 10.52
N ILE A 269 12.71 -21.04 10.28
CA ILE A 269 11.92 -19.90 9.81
C ILE A 269 10.66 -19.76 10.65
N THR A 270 10.12 -18.56 10.65
CA THR A 270 8.84 -18.22 11.29
C THR A 270 7.76 -17.96 10.24
N HIS A 271 8.16 -17.41 9.10
CA HIS A 271 7.27 -17.02 8.01
C HIS A 271 7.80 -17.56 6.68
N LEU A 272 6.89 -17.94 5.80
CA LEU A 272 7.18 -18.41 4.46
C LEU A 272 6.34 -17.65 3.44
N ASN A 273 7.00 -16.92 2.54
CA ASN A 273 6.35 -16.31 1.41
C ASN A 273 6.36 -17.28 0.22
N TYR A 274 5.18 -17.77 -0.16
CA TYR A 274 5.01 -18.48 -1.41
C TYR A 274 4.94 -17.46 -2.54
N ALA A 275 5.97 -17.40 -3.37
CA ALA A 275 6.10 -16.44 -4.47
C ALA A 275 5.95 -17.15 -5.82
N PHE A 276 5.20 -16.65 -6.79
CA PHE A 276 4.35 -15.47 -6.78
C PHE A 276 2.96 -15.86 -7.26
N ALA A 277 1.97 -15.24 -6.65
CA ALA A 277 0.70 -14.95 -7.31
C ALA A 277 0.81 -13.62 -8.06
N TYR A 278 -0.15 -13.35 -8.93
CA TYR A 278 -0.26 -12.09 -9.66
C TYR A 278 -1.71 -11.62 -9.69
N VAL A 279 -1.92 -10.46 -10.32
CA VAL A 279 -3.25 -9.88 -10.53
C VAL A 279 -3.72 -10.20 -11.96
N ASP A 280 -4.81 -10.96 -12.08
CA ASP A 280 -5.40 -11.37 -13.36
C ASP A 280 -6.02 -10.20 -14.15
N ALA A 281 -6.53 -10.49 -15.35
CA ALA A 281 -7.17 -9.49 -16.20
C ALA A 281 -8.44 -8.86 -15.58
N ARG A 282 -9.03 -9.50 -14.56
CA ARG A 282 -10.22 -9.03 -13.84
C ARG A 282 -9.88 -8.34 -12.52
N GLY A 283 -8.59 -8.10 -12.23
CA GLY A 283 -8.16 -7.45 -11.00
C GLY A 283 -8.21 -8.36 -9.76
N ARG A 284 -8.17 -9.68 -9.92
CA ARG A 284 -8.18 -10.65 -8.83
C ARG A 284 -6.83 -11.33 -8.67
N ILE A 285 -6.51 -11.81 -7.48
CA ILE A 285 -5.34 -12.65 -7.26
C ILE A 285 -5.47 -13.97 -8.06
N ALA A 286 -4.38 -14.44 -8.67
CA ALA A 286 -4.33 -15.68 -9.44
C ALA A 286 -2.97 -16.38 -9.33
N LEU A 287 -2.97 -17.70 -9.50
CA LEU A 287 -1.77 -18.52 -9.55
C LEU A 287 -1.21 -18.55 -10.97
N ASN A 288 0.12 -18.52 -11.08
CA ASN A 288 0.80 -18.69 -12.35
C ASN A 288 0.73 -20.16 -12.79
N LYS A 289 0.17 -20.43 -13.98
CA LYS A 289 0.46 -21.69 -14.70
C LYS A 289 1.69 -21.43 -15.57
N HIS A 290 2.77 -22.16 -15.32
CA HIS A 290 4.03 -22.08 -16.07
C HIS A 290 3.95 -22.59 -17.52
N THR A 291 2.79 -22.50 -18.17
CA THR A 291 2.58 -22.90 -19.57
C THR A 291 1.97 -21.73 -20.33
N SER A 292 2.85 -20.88 -20.89
CA SER A 292 2.56 -19.69 -21.70
C SER A 292 1.60 -18.65 -21.07
N ALA A 293 1.78 -17.38 -21.44
CA ALA A 293 1.05 -16.23 -20.88
C ALA A 293 -0.49 -16.28 -21.05
N GLU A 294 -1.05 -17.33 -21.65
CA GLU A 294 -2.46 -17.45 -22.01
C GLU A 294 -3.28 -18.37 -21.08
N ASN A 295 -2.65 -19.20 -20.24
CA ASN A 295 -3.37 -20.15 -19.39
C ASN A 295 -3.40 -19.74 -17.91
N MET A 296 -3.95 -18.56 -17.61
CA MET A 296 -4.18 -18.09 -16.24
C MET A 296 -5.33 -18.88 -15.57
N THR A 297 -5.13 -19.44 -14.38
CA THR A 297 -6.24 -20.08 -13.64
C THR A 297 -6.93 -19.14 -12.69
N ASN A 298 -8.24 -19.01 -12.89
CA ASN A 298 -9.12 -18.41 -11.90
C ASN A 298 -9.19 -19.32 -10.65
N ILE A 299 -9.23 -18.72 -9.47
CA ILE A 299 -9.39 -19.41 -8.16
C ILE A 299 -10.59 -20.37 -8.16
N ASN A 300 -11.58 -20.15 -9.02
CA ASN A 300 -12.79 -20.97 -9.16
C ASN A 300 -12.59 -22.31 -9.89
N GLN A 301 -11.35 -22.70 -10.21
CA GLN A 301 -11.06 -24.03 -10.78
C GLN A 301 -10.87 -25.06 -9.65
N SER A 302 -11.30 -26.30 -9.91
CA SER A 302 -11.29 -27.44 -8.98
C SER A 302 -9.89 -27.70 -8.40
N ASP A 303 -9.82 -28.20 -7.17
CA ASP A 303 -8.58 -28.57 -6.45
C ASP A 303 -7.65 -29.51 -7.25
N ALA A 304 -8.21 -30.25 -8.21
CA ALA A 304 -7.48 -31.08 -9.16
C ALA A 304 -6.44 -30.31 -10.02
N GLN A 305 -6.52 -28.98 -10.11
CA GLN A 305 -5.56 -28.14 -10.86
C GLN A 305 -4.63 -27.32 -9.96
N MET A 306 -4.62 -27.56 -8.65
CA MET A 306 -3.70 -26.90 -7.71
C MET A 306 -2.25 -27.37 -7.96
N PRO A 307 -1.27 -26.45 -8.03
CA PRO A 307 0.14 -26.82 -8.10
C PRO A 307 0.54 -27.75 -6.96
N GLU A 308 1.35 -28.77 -7.25
CA GLU A 308 1.68 -29.81 -6.27
C GLU A 308 2.44 -29.25 -5.06
N ASN A 309 3.40 -28.37 -5.32
CA ASN A 309 4.11 -27.64 -4.27
C ASN A 309 3.16 -26.82 -3.38
N LEU A 310 2.09 -26.23 -3.91
CA LEU A 310 1.11 -25.52 -3.09
C LEU A 310 0.36 -26.49 -2.16
N LYS A 311 0.01 -27.71 -2.61
CA LYS A 311 -0.60 -28.73 -1.74
C LYS A 311 0.35 -29.10 -0.60
N GLN A 312 1.61 -29.35 -0.93
CA GLN A 312 2.65 -29.68 0.04
C GLN A 312 2.86 -28.56 1.05
N ILE A 313 2.79 -27.28 0.65
CA ILE A 313 2.88 -26.14 1.57
C ILE A 313 1.71 -26.12 2.57
N ILE A 314 0.50 -26.43 2.11
CA ILE A 314 -0.66 -26.54 3.00
C ILE A 314 -0.47 -27.67 4.01
N GLU A 315 0.04 -28.83 3.57
CA GLU A 315 0.38 -29.95 4.45
C GLU A 315 1.50 -29.61 5.44
N LEU A 316 2.54 -28.92 4.97
CA LEU A 316 3.67 -28.47 5.79
C LEU A 316 3.20 -27.58 6.94
N LYS A 317 2.28 -26.66 6.68
CA LYS A 317 1.68 -25.81 7.71
C LYS A 317 0.94 -26.62 8.77
N ASN A 318 0.23 -27.69 8.39
CA ASN A 318 -0.45 -28.57 9.35
C ASN A 318 0.55 -29.33 10.23
N GLN A 319 1.74 -29.67 9.69
CA GLN A 319 2.81 -30.33 10.43
C GLN A 319 3.55 -29.36 11.37
N TYR A 320 3.62 -28.08 11.02
CA TYR A 320 4.36 -27.05 11.75
C TYR A 320 3.47 -25.85 12.11
N PRO A 321 2.68 -25.93 13.20
CA PRO A 321 1.70 -24.89 13.56
C PRO A 321 2.28 -23.50 13.87
N HIS A 322 3.60 -23.43 14.13
CA HIS A 322 4.32 -22.16 14.32
C HIS A 322 4.56 -21.41 13.01
N LEU A 323 4.59 -22.12 11.88
CA LEU A 323 4.86 -21.54 10.57
C LEU A 323 3.69 -20.67 10.13
N ARG A 324 4.00 -19.43 9.73
CA ARG A 324 3.05 -18.53 9.07
C ARG A 324 3.31 -18.50 7.57
N THR A 325 2.32 -18.87 6.77
CA THR A 325 2.45 -18.86 5.32
C THR A 325 1.77 -17.61 4.76
N LEU A 326 2.46 -16.85 3.92
CA LEU A 326 1.89 -15.73 3.19
C LEU A 326 1.98 -16.00 1.68
N ILE A 327 0.98 -15.54 0.93
CA ILE A 327 1.06 -15.50 -0.53
C ILE A 327 1.68 -14.17 -0.96
N SER A 328 2.80 -14.22 -1.69
CA SER A 328 3.41 -13.01 -2.24
C SER A 328 2.83 -12.70 -3.61
N VAL A 329 2.30 -11.50 -3.78
CA VAL A 329 1.70 -11.01 -5.03
C VAL A 329 2.65 -10.04 -5.69
N GLY A 330 2.93 -10.23 -6.98
CA GLY A 330 3.80 -9.32 -7.75
C GLY A 330 5.16 -9.93 -8.06
N GLY A 331 6.23 -9.25 -7.63
CA GLY A 331 7.59 -9.51 -8.11
C GLY A 331 7.89 -8.77 -9.41
N ASP A 332 9.16 -8.80 -9.84
CA ASP A 332 9.67 -7.91 -10.90
C ASP A 332 8.90 -8.03 -12.23
N THR A 333 8.39 -9.22 -12.55
CA THR A 333 7.61 -9.47 -13.78
C THR A 333 6.16 -8.92 -13.74
N PHE A 334 5.56 -8.79 -12.56
CA PHE A 334 4.11 -8.55 -12.44
C PHE A 334 3.75 -7.22 -11.78
N GLN A 335 4.73 -6.35 -11.53
CA GLN A 335 4.52 -5.06 -10.87
C GLN A 335 3.49 -4.18 -11.59
N GLU A 336 3.47 -4.21 -12.93
CA GLU A 336 2.50 -3.44 -13.70
C GLU A 336 1.05 -3.82 -13.42
N ASN A 337 0.77 -5.04 -12.95
CA ASN A 337 -0.60 -5.45 -12.72
C ASN A 337 -1.22 -4.76 -11.49
N PHE A 338 -0.42 -4.17 -10.59
CA PHE A 338 -0.94 -3.40 -9.47
C PHE A 338 -1.76 -2.18 -9.93
N LYS A 339 -1.45 -1.61 -11.10
CA LYS A 339 -2.26 -0.51 -11.67
C LYS A 339 -3.72 -0.91 -11.86
N LYS A 340 -4.02 -2.19 -12.11
CA LYS A 340 -5.38 -2.69 -12.32
C LYS A 340 -6.21 -2.66 -11.03
N VAL A 341 -5.58 -2.68 -9.86
CA VAL A 341 -6.24 -2.86 -8.56
C VAL A 341 -6.22 -1.62 -7.68
N ILE A 342 -5.41 -0.61 -8.03
CA ILE A 342 -5.30 0.63 -7.25
C ILE A 342 -6.14 1.80 -7.79
N VAL A 343 -6.77 1.66 -8.96
CA VAL A 343 -7.35 2.79 -9.71
C VAL A 343 -8.72 3.25 -9.21
N SER A 344 -9.53 2.37 -8.62
CA SER A 344 -10.90 2.67 -8.19
C SER A 344 -11.29 1.91 -6.91
N ASN A 345 -12.35 2.32 -6.22
CA ASN A 345 -12.80 1.63 -5.01
C ASN A 345 -13.18 0.16 -5.29
N ARG A 346 -13.80 -0.16 -6.43
CA ARG A 346 -14.09 -1.56 -6.81
C ARG A 346 -12.88 -2.35 -7.14
N SER A 347 -11.97 -1.82 -7.94
CA SER A 347 -10.77 -2.59 -8.27
C SER A 347 -9.98 -2.95 -7.01
N ARG A 348 -9.92 -2.04 -6.03
CA ARG A 348 -9.39 -2.30 -4.68
C ARG A 348 -10.20 -3.37 -3.95
N SER A 349 -11.53 -3.24 -3.94
CA SER A 349 -12.44 -4.14 -3.22
C SER A 349 -12.48 -5.55 -3.83
N ILE A 350 -12.50 -5.68 -5.16
CA ILE A 350 -12.43 -6.96 -5.90
C ILE A 350 -11.12 -7.67 -5.55
N PHE A 351 -10.00 -6.94 -5.62
CA PHE A 351 -8.71 -7.52 -5.30
C PHE A 351 -8.66 -8.00 -3.85
N ALA A 352 -9.04 -7.14 -2.90
CA ALA A 352 -9.07 -7.45 -1.47
C ALA A 352 -10.00 -8.64 -1.15
N SER A 353 -11.18 -8.70 -1.77
CA SER A 353 -12.11 -9.83 -1.61
C SER A 353 -11.52 -11.12 -2.19
N SER A 354 -10.96 -11.07 -3.41
CA SER A 354 -10.33 -12.24 -4.02
C SER A 354 -9.11 -12.74 -3.25
N CYS A 355 -8.41 -11.83 -2.57
CA CYS A 355 -7.32 -12.13 -1.66
C CYS A 355 -7.79 -12.92 -0.44
N ILE A 356 -8.94 -12.55 0.14
CA ILE A 356 -9.56 -13.30 1.22
C ILE A 356 -10.00 -14.68 0.74
N ASP A 357 -10.72 -14.75 -0.39
CA ASP A 357 -11.14 -16.03 -0.99
C ASP A 357 -9.94 -16.96 -1.20
N PHE A 358 -8.82 -16.41 -1.68
CA PHE A 358 -7.58 -17.15 -1.89
C PHE A 358 -6.99 -17.70 -0.58
N MET A 359 -6.86 -16.85 0.44
CA MET A 359 -6.31 -17.27 1.73
C MET A 359 -7.22 -18.25 2.45
N GLU A 360 -8.54 -18.10 2.33
CA GLU A 360 -9.49 -19.05 2.92
C GLU A 360 -9.45 -20.40 2.21
N LYS A 361 -9.36 -20.39 0.88
CA LYS A 361 -9.25 -21.61 0.07
C LYS A 361 -7.95 -22.38 0.33
N TYR A 362 -6.82 -21.67 0.39
CA TYR A 362 -5.49 -22.29 0.48
C TYR A 362 -4.84 -22.14 1.88
N HIS A 363 -5.64 -21.73 2.87
CA HIS A 363 -5.23 -21.61 4.27
C HIS A 363 -3.96 -20.77 4.50
N PHE A 364 -3.76 -19.67 3.76
CA PHE A 364 -2.67 -18.73 4.02
C PHE A 364 -2.99 -17.82 5.22
N ASP A 365 -1.96 -17.43 5.97
CA ASP A 365 -2.05 -16.51 7.12
C ASP A 365 -1.97 -15.03 6.72
N GLY A 366 -1.68 -14.73 5.45
CA GLY A 366 -1.60 -13.35 4.99
C GLY A 366 -1.13 -13.18 3.56
N ILE A 367 -0.94 -11.92 3.18
CA ILE A 367 -0.52 -11.49 1.85
C ILE A 367 0.69 -10.57 1.96
N ASP A 368 1.67 -10.83 1.10
CA ASP A 368 2.81 -9.97 0.86
C ASP A 368 2.66 -9.25 -0.47
N LEU A 369 2.61 -7.92 -0.44
CA LEU A 369 2.57 -7.10 -1.65
C LEU A 369 4.01 -6.80 -2.08
N ASN A 370 4.51 -7.55 -3.07
CA ASN A 370 5.84 -7.34 -3.62
C ASN A 370 5.79 -6.40 -4.83
N TRP A 371 5.57 -5.12 -4.55
CA TRP A 371 5.46 -4.04 -5.53
C TRP A 371 6.64 -3.08 -5.36
N ARG A 372 7.67 -3.20 -6.21
CA ARG A 372 8.96 -2.49 -6.06
C ARG A 372 9.29 -1.68 -7.31
N ASP A 373 8.74 -0.48 -7.51
CA ASP A 373 8.39 0.52 -6.50
C ASP A 373 7.10 1.30 -6.85
N PRO A 374 6.13 1.47 -5.92
CA PRO A 374 4.88 2.18 -6.18
C PRO A 374 5.07 3.66 -6.56
N MET A 375 6.22 4.24 -6.21
CA MET A 375 6.56 5.63 -6.51
C MET A 375 7.38 5.81 -7.79
N SER A 376 7.76 4.72 -8.46
CA SER A 376 8.59 4.82 -9.66
C SER A 376 7.85 5.53 -10.80
N ASP A 377 8.57 6.43 -11.48
CA ASP A 377 8.14 7.11 -12.70
C ASP A 377 8.50 6.31 -13.96
N SER A 378 9.32 5.25 -13.84
CA SER A 378 9.84 4.46 -14.98
C SER A 378 8.80 3.55 -15.64
N TRP A 379 7.63 3.35 -15.03
CA TRP A 379 6.63 2.43 -15.55
C TRP A 379 5.74 3.13 -16.58
N PRO A 380 5.69 2.64 -17.84
CA PRO A 380 5.15 3.38 -19.00
C PRO A 380 3.66 3.73 -18.94
N ASN A 381 2.94 3.42 -17.85
CA ASN A 381 1.56 3.84 -17.61
C ASN A 381 1.26 4.12 -16.11
N HIS A 382 2.27 4.35 -15.26
CA HIS A 382 2.10 4.91 -13.91
C HIS A 382 2.11 6.45 -13.96
N SER A 383 1.23 7.00 -14.80
CA SER A 383 0.99 8.44 -14.89
C SER A 383 0.13 8.91 -13.72
N GLY A 384 0.38 10.14 -13.26
CA GLY A 384 -0.33 10.74 -12.13
C GLY A 384 0.59 11.63 -11.34
N SER A 385 0.03 12.64 -10.67
CA SER A 385 0.80 13.46 -9.74
C SER A 385 1.33 12.61 -8.59
N LEU A 386 2.40 13.05 -7.93
CA LEU A 386 2.89 12.39 -6.70
C LEU A 386 1.76 12.25 -5.66
N GLU A 387 0.88 13.25 -5.56
CA GLU A 387 -0.28 13.22 -4.67
C GLU A 387 -1.27 12.11 -5.05
N ASP A 388 -1.54 11.90 -6.34
CA ASP A 388 -2.40 10.80 -6.81
C ASP A 388 -1.79 9.44 -6.51
N LYS A 389 -0.47 9.27 -6.74
CA LYS A 389 0.25 8.03 -6.42
C LYS A 389 0.17 7.70 -4.92
N GLN A 390 0.46 8.70 -4.07
CA GLN A 390 0.34 8.57 -2.62
C GLN A 390 -1.09 8.26 -2.18
N ARG A 391 -2.08 8.95 -2.75
CA ARG A 391 -3.51 8.74 -2.44
C ARG A 391 -3.96 7.34 -2.84
N ASN A 392 -3.58 6.86 -4.02
CA ASN A 392 -3.96 5.53 -4.49
C ASN A 392 -3.31 4.43 -3.66
N LEU A 393 -2.04 4.56 -3.30
CA LEU A 393 -1.36 3.63 -2.39
C LEU A 393 -2.05 3.61 -1.01
N TYR A 394 -2.36 4.78 -0.45
CA TYR A 394 -3.09 4.90 0.81
C TYR A 394 -4.45 4.21 0.75
N LEU A 395 -5.28 4.51 -0.26
CA LEU A 395 -6.61 3.93 -0.40
C LEU A 395 -6.56 2.42 -0.64
N PHE A 396 -5.56 1.93 -1.38
CA PHE A 396 -5.37 0.51 -1.63
C PHE A 396 -5.03 -0.26 -0.35
N LEU A 397 -4.00 0.19 0.38
CA LEU A 397 -3.60 -0.46 1.63
C LEU A 397 -4.68 -0.34 2.71
N LYS A 398 -5.39 0.80 2.76
CA LYS A 398 -6.53 0.99 3.66
C LYS A 398 -7.65 -0.01 3.38
N GLU A 399 -8.00 -0.21 2.11
CA GLU A 399 -9.06 -1.14 1.74
C GLU A 399 -8.67 -2.59 1.99
N LEU A 400 -7.44 -2.97 1.66
CA LEU A 400 -6.90 -4.29 2.00
C LEU A 400 -6.96 -4.54 3.49
N ARG A 401 -6.38 -3.66 4.33
CA ARG A 401 -6.44 -3.82 5.78
C ARG A 401 -7.87 -3.88 6.30
N ARG A 402 -8.78 -3.06 5.78
CA ARG A 402 -10.19 -3.04 6.19
C ARG A 402 -10.86 -4.41 5.98
N GLN A 403 -10.60 -5.08 4.85
CA GLN A 403 -11.21 -6.38 4.57
C GLN A 403 -10.46 -7.55 5.24
N LEU A 404 -9.13 -7.50 5.26
CA LEU A 404 -8.27 -8.51 5.89
C LEU A 404 -8.45 -8.55 7.42
N ASP A 405 -8.84 -7.41 8.01
CA ASP A 405 -8.91 -7.18 9.45
C ASP A 405 -7.58 -7.55 10.15
N THR A 406 -7.62 -7.85 11.44
CA THR A 406 -6.55 -8.38 12.26
C THR A 406 -6.39 -9.90 12.12
N LYS A 407 -7.23 -10.55 11.30
CA LYS A 407 -7.20 -12.01 11.04
C LYS A 407 -5.98 -12.42 10.21
N TYR A 408 -5.61 -11.60 9.23
CA TYR A 408 -4.54 -11.91 8.28
C TYR A 408 -3.40 -10.89 8.33
N PHE A 409 -2.18 -11.37 8.08
CA PHE A 409 -1.04 -10.49 7.86
C PHE A 409 -1.16 -9.75 6.53
N LEU A 410 -0.77 -8.47 6.53
CA LEU A 410 -0.55 -7.68 5.33
C LEU A 410 0.85 -7.09 5.37
N THR A 411 1.69 -7.48 4.43
CA THR A 411 3.08 -7.00 4.35
C THR A 411 3.33 -6.31 3.03
N LEU A 412 4.35 -5.46 2.99
CA LEU A 412 4.75 -4.72 1.79
C LEU A 412 6.26 -4.90 1.60
N ALA A 413 6.70 -5.33 0.43
CA ALA A 413 8.12 -5.31 0.07
C ALA A 413 8.45 -4.04 -0.71
N THR A 414 9.46 -3.30 -0.27
CA THR A 414 9.84 -2.00 -0.85
C THR A 414 11.35 -1.89 -1.07
N GLY A 415 11.73 -1.05 -2.05
CA GLY A 415 13.12 -0.85 -2.44
C GLY A 415 13.92 0.04 -1.48
N VAL A 416 15.16 0.32 -1.88
CA VAL A 416 16.15 1.07 -1.08
C VAL A 416 16.44 2.47 -1.62
N ASN A 417 15.80 2.86 -2.73
CA ASN A 417 15.99 4.17 -3.34
C ASN A 417 15.48 5.28 -2.38
N PRO A 418 16.35 6.19 -1.89
CA PRO A 418 15.98 7.22 -0.94
C PRO A 418 14.87 8.17 -1.45
N ASP A 419 14.86 8.47 -2.76
CA ASP A 419 13.84 9.33 -3.34
C ASP A 419 12.47 8.66 -3.28
N HIS A 420 12.39 7.39 -3.64
CA HIS A 420 11.14 6.65 -3.60
C HIS A 420 10.63 6.48 -2.16
N ILE A 421 11.53 6.20 -1.22
CA ILE A 421 11.22 6.14 0.22
C ILE A 421 10.59 7.44 0.70
N SER A 422 11.18 8.59 0.33
CA SER A 422 10.65 9.91 0.70
C SER A 422 9.29 10.22 0.06
N LYS A 423 9.04 9.70 -1.15
CA LYS A 423 7.81 9.90 -1.93
C LYS A 423 6.64 9.04 -1.45
N MET A 424 6.85 7.91 -0.77
CA MET A 424 5.77 6.97 -0.39
C MET A 424 4.79 7.49 0.67
N ASN A 425 5.14 8.52 1.44
CA ASN A 425 4.35 8.98 2.59
C ASN A 425 4.09 7.85 3.61
N LEU A 426 5.16 7.16 3.99
CA LEU A 426 5.16 6.02 4.92
C LEU A 426 4.34 6.24 6.21
N PRO A 427 4.35 7.41 6.87
CA PRO A 427 3.55 7.64 8.08
C PRO A 427 2.05 7.45 7.89
N LYS A 428 1.51 7.59 6.66
CA LYS A 428 0.07 7.42 6.40
C LYS A 428 -0.34 5.97 6.13
N ILE A 429 0.62 5.11 5.78
CA ILE A 429 0.33 3.74 5.32
C ILE A 429 0.87 2.66 6.26
N ILE A 430 1.84 3.00 7.12
CA ILE A 430 2.51 2.03 7.98
C ILE A 430 1.58 1.36 9.00
N ASP A 431 0.47 2.00 9.36
CA ASP A 431 -0.52 1.40 10.26
C ASP A 431 -1.39 0.34 9.57
N PHE A 432 -1.43 0.32 8.24
CA PHE A 432 -2.18 -0.70 7.50
C PHE A 432 -1.40 -2.00 7.30
N VAL A 433 -0.08 -1.98 7.38
CA VAL A 433 0.75 -3.18 7.21
C VAL A 433 1.30 -3.67 8.55
N ASP A 434 1.49 -4.98 8.69
CA ASP A 434 2.11 -5.56 9.88
C ASP A 434 3.60 -5.24 9.92
N TRP A 435 4.28 -5.34 8.76
CA TRP A 435 5.66 -4.91 8.57
C TRP A 435 5.98 -4.64 7.10
N ILE A 436 7.15 -4.05 6.88
CA ILE A 436 7.76 -3.81 5.57
C ILE A 436 8.99 -4.70 5.42
N ASN A 437 9.05 -5.45 4.33
CA ASN A 437 10.23 -6.19 3.87
C ASN A 437 11.12 -5.23 3.05
N VAL A 438 12.16 -4.67 3.68
CA VAL A 438 13.06 -3.71 3.00
C VAL A 438 14.15 -4.49 2.26
N VAL A 439 14.18 -4.33 0.94
CA VAL A 439 15.02 -5.12 0.02
C VAL A 439 16.46 -4.60 0.02
N THR A 440 17.16 -4.81 1.14
CA THR A 440 18.52 -4.35 1.40
C THR A 440 19.58 -5.22 0.72
N TYR A 441 19.43 -5.40 -0.58
CA TYR A 441 20.35 -6.08 -1.48
C TYR A 441 20.09 -5.61 -2.92
N ASN A 442 20.92 -6.04 -3.86
CA ASN A 442 21.05 -5.50 -5.22
C ASN A 442 21.40 -4.00 -5.19
N PHE A 443 22.24 -3.60 -4.23
CA PHE A 443 22.82 -2.25 -4.21
C PHE A 443 23.81 -2.04 -5.34
N HIS A 444 24.59 -3.09 -5.64
CA HIS A 444 25.35 -3.27 -6.87
C HIS A 444 25.02 -4.65 -7.42
N ASP A 445 24.65 -4.73 -8.69
CA ASP A 445 24.26 -5.97 -9.33
C ASP A 445 24.92 -6.17 -10.70
N ASN A 446 24.56 -7.27 -11.35
CA ASN A 446 25.16 -7.70 -12.61
C ASN A 446 24.72 -6.85 -13.82
N GLN A 447 23.98 -5.74 -13.63
CA GLN A 447 23.71 -4.72 -14.65
C GLN A 447 24.78 -3.63 -14.69
N GLU A 448 25.59 -3.51 -13.63
CA GLU A 448 26.66 -2.53 -13.55
C GLU A 448 27.98 -3.07 -14.12
N LEU A 449 28.75 -2.18 -14.77
CA LEU A 449 30.10 -2.47 -15.28
C LEU A 449 31.20 -2.02 -14.32
N GLN A 450 30.88 -1.98 -13.03
CA GLN A 450 31.82 -1.74 -11.94
C GLN A 450 31.53 -2.73 -10.83
N THR A 451 32.59 -3.29 -10.23
CA THR A 451 32.45 -4.17 -9.07
C THR A 451 31.97 -3.39 -7.86
N GLY A 452 30.96 -3.90 -7.18
CA GLY A 452 30.46 -3.33 -5.93
C GLY A 452 29.80 -4.40 -5.07
N HIS A 453 29.57 -4.08 -3.80
CA HIS A 453 28.96 -5.04 -2.89
C HIS A 453 27.45 -5.15 -3.13
N ASN A 454 26.92 -6.38 -3.22
CA ASN A 454 25.50 -6.65 -3.39
C ASN A 454 24.66 -6.14 -2.21
N ALA A 455 25.13 -6.38 -0.98
CA ALA A 455 24.41 -6.08 0.26
C ALA A 455 25.30 -5.53 1.40
N PRO A 456 26.11 -4.47 1.18
CA PRO A 456 26.98 -3.92 2.20
C PRO A 456 26.17 -3.43 3.40
N LEU A 457 26.60 -3.75 4.63
CA LEU A 457 25.90 -3.29 5.84
C LEU A 457 26.07 -1.78 6.03
N TYR A 458 27.30 -1.29 5.85
CA TYR A 458 27.66 0.12 5.94
C TYR A 458 28.34 0.59 4.66
N LYS A 459 28.44 1.91 4.50
CA LYS A 459 29.21 2.55 3.42
C LYS A 459 30.70 2.23 3.56
N ASN A 460 31.40 2.04 2.44
CA ASN A 460 32.87 2.07 2.39
C ASN A 460 33.38 3.47 2.02
N ASP A 461 34.37 4.00 2.74
CA ASP A 461 34.93 5.33 2.45
C ASP A 461 35.68 5.42 1.11
N ASN A 462 36.05 4.29 0.51
CA ASN A 462 36.59 4.25 -0.85
C ASN A 462 35.53 4.51 -1.94
N GLU A 463 34.24 4.35 -1.62
CA GLU A 463 33.15 4.75 -2.52
C GLU A 463 33.12 6.28 -2.56
N THR A 464 33.54 6.85 -3.70
CA THR A 464 33.56 8.29 -3.90
C THR A 464 32.16 8.87 -3.75
N LEU A 465 32.08 10.05 -3.13
CA LEU A 465 30.82 10.77 -2.96
C LEU A 465 30.17 11.02 -4.33
N ASP A 466 28.85 10.80 -4.35
CA ASP A 466 27.94 11.05 -5.47
C ASP A 466 28.38 12.33 -6.23
N ASP A 467 28.74 12.19 -7.52
CA ASP A 467 28.86 13.36 -8.38
C ASP A 467 27.51 14.06 -8.34
N ALA A 468 27.49 15.36 -8.01
CA ALA A 468 26.27 16.16 -7.98
C ALA A 468 25.53 16.18 -9.33
N SER A 469 26.18 15.73 -10.42
CA SER A 469 25.60 15.53 -11.75
C SER A 469 25.01 14.14 -12.02
N ALA A 470 25.32 13.15 -11.20
CA ALA A 470 24.85 11.78 -11.33
C ALA A 470 23.75 11.48 -10.32
N SER A 471 22.66 10.87 -10.79
CA SER A 471 21.64 10.23 -9.97
C SER A 471 22.15 9.00 -9.19
N SER A 472 23.47 8.86 -8.99
CA SER A 472 24.05 7.71 -8.28
C SER A 472 24.03 8.02 -6.79
N TYR A 473 23.07 7.44 -6.07
CA TYR A 473 22.98 7.48 -4.62
C TYR A 473 24.01 6.54 -3.95
N THR A 474 25.20 6.42 -4.53
CA THR A 474 26.27 5.46 -4.20
C THR A 474 26.57 5.46 -2.70
N SER A 475 26.73 6.65 -2.11
CA SER A 475 26.97 6.79 -0.65
C SER A 475 25.84 6.27 0.25
N LYS A 476 24.64 6.09 -0.32
CA LYS A 476 23.42 5.62 0.33
C LYS A 476 23.04 4.20 -0.11
N MET A 477 23.81 3.55 -0.99
CA MET A 477 23.57 2.19 -1.46
C MET A 477 24.13 1.15 -0.47
N ASN A 478 23.64 1.19 0.78
CA ASN A 478 23.96 0.22 1.82
C ASN A 478 22.78 -0.01 2.77
N CYS A 479 22.81 -1.14 3.49
CA CYS A 479 21.73 -1.56 4.38
C CYS A 479 21.46 -0.52 5.47
N HIS A 480 22.50 0.07 6.07
CA HIS A 480 22.36 1.06 7.13
C HIS A 480 21.60 2.30 6.62
N ALA A 481 22.05 2.90 5.52
CA ALA A 481 21.42 4.08 4.94
C ALA A 481 19.96 3.83 4.56
N ALA A 482 19.66 2.68 3.94
CA ALA A 482 18.30 2.29 3.62
C ALA A 482 17.42 2.20 4.87
N ILE A 483 17.84 1.46 5.91
CA ILE A 483 17.08 1.32 7.16
C ILE A 483 16.89 2.68 7.86
N GLN A 484 17.93 3.52 7.90
CA GLN A 484 17.82 4.86 8.49
C GLN A 484 16.85 5.76 7.72
N ALA A 485 16.70 5.59 6.41
CA ALA A 485 15.70 6.32 5.63
C ALA A 485 14.27 5.96 6.06
N TYR A 486 13.96 4.67 6.26
CA TYR A 486 12.65 4.24 6.78
C TYR A 486 12.40 4.73 8.21
N LEU A 487 13.40 4.65 9.09
CA LEU A 487 13.31 5.16 10.46
C LEU A 487 13.08 6.68 10.48
N SER A 488 13.80 7.43 9.64
CA SER A 488 13.63 8.88 9.49
C SER A 488 12.26 9.25 8.92
N ALA A 489 11.70 8.38 8.08
CA ALA A 489 10.32 8.45 7.60
C ALA A 489 9.27 7.97 8.64
N ARG A 490 9.67 7.81 9.91
CA ARG A 490 8.83 7.44 11.06
C ARG A 490 8.19 6.05 10.97
N VAL A 491 8.79 5.13 10.23
CA VAL A 491 8.42 3.71 10.33
C VAL A 491 8.89 3.17 11.67
N PRO A 492 8.02 2.54 12.48
CA PRO A 492 8.43 1.90 13.73
C PRO A 492 9.48 0.82 13.46
N PRO A 493 10.59 0.75 14.23
CA PRO A 493 11.64 -0.24 14.00
C PRO A 493 11.12 -1.68 14.02
N ASN A 494 10.18 -1.98 14.91
CA ASN A 494 9.51 -3.28 15.05
C ASN A 494 8.53 -3.61 13.91
N LYS A 495 8.48 -2.80 12.85
CA LYS A 495 7.79 -3.06 11.58
C LYS A 495 8.75 -3.12 10.39
N ILE A 496 10.06 -3.13 10.60
CA ILE A 496 11.08 -3.20 9.54
C ILE A 496 11.73 -4.58 9.56
N VAL A 497 11.65 -5.30 8.44
CA VAL A 497 12.32 -6.58 8.23
C VAL A 497 13.41 -6.39 7.18
N MET A 498 14.67 -6.68 7.54
CA MET A 498 15.84 -6.48 6.70
C MET A 498 16.03 -7.64 5.70
N GLY A 499 16.26 -7.34 4.43
CA GLY A 499 16.57 -8.34 3.42
C GLY A 499 18.03 -8.81 3.46
N ILE A 500 18.25 -10.12 3.36
CA ILE A 500 19.57 -10.74 3.23
C ILE A 500 19.55 -11.63 1.96
N PRO A 501 20.43 -11.38 0.98
CA PRO A 501 20.47 -12.18 -0.24
C PRO A 501 21.15 -13.53 0.03
N LEU A 502 20.59 -14.61 -0.50
CA LEU A 502 21.20 -15.95 -0.48
C LEU A 502 22.02 -16.21 -1.76
N TYR A 503 22.52 -15.14 -2.38
CA TYR A 503 23.25 -15.17 -3.63
C TYR A 503 24.27 -14.03 -3.72
N GLY A 504 25.17 -14.18 -4.67
CA GLY A 504 26.14 -13.19 -5.08
C GLY A 504 26.05 -12.84 -6.56
N TYR A 505 26.73 -11.77 -6.94
CA TYR A 505 26.96 -11.37 -8.32
C TYR A 505 28.45 -11.34 -8.62
N GLY A 506 28.81 -11.72 -9.84
CA GLY A 506 30.17 -11.70 -10.34
C GLY A 506 30.36 -10.69 -11.46
N TRP A 507 31.61 -10.27 -11.58
CA TRP A 507 32.14 -9.42 -12.65
C TRP A 507 33.43 -10.03 -13.17
N GLN A 508 33.70 -9.87 -14.47
CA GLN A 508 34.91 -10.40 -15.10
C GLN A 508 35.78 -9.31 -15.73
N GLU A 509 37.01 -9.70 -16.09
CA GLU A 509 38.06 -8.80 -16.59
C GLU A 509 38.41 -7.68 -15.59
N VAL A 510 38.23 -7.99 -14.30
CA VAL A 510 38.51 -7.07 -13.21
C VAL A 510 40.01 -7.04 -12.94
N THR A 511 40.58 -5.83 -12.96
CA THR A 511 42.00 -5.63 -12.69
C THR A 511 42.31 -5.81 -11.21
N ASN A 512 43.40 -6.51 -10.90
CA ASN A 512 43.89 -6.60 -9.53
C ASN A 512 44.54 -5.28 -9.11
N THR A 513 43.99 -4.64 -8.08
CA THR A 513 44.49 -3.40 -7.50
C THR A 513 44.78 -3.57 -6.01
N THR A 514 45.19 -2.50 -5.33
CA THR A 514 45.35 -2.49 -3.86
C THR A 514 44.04 -2.78 -3.12
N LEU A 515 42.88 -2.66 -3.78
CA LEU A 515 41.57 -3.00 -3.25
C LEU A 515 41.11 -4.41 -3.67
N ASN A 516 42.01 -5.25 -4.21
CA ASN A 516 41.73 -6.64 -4.60
C ASN A 516 40.53 -6.76 -5.56
N GLY A 517 40.45 -5.85 -6.54
CA GLY A 517 39.38 -5.83 -7.53
C GLY A 517 38.10 -5.13 -7.08
N PHE A 518 38.00 -4.61 -5.85
CA PHE A 518 36.86 -3.80 -5.41
C PHE A 518 36.89 -2.39 -6.03
N LEU A 519 35.70 -1.87 -6.38
CA LEU A 519 35.47 -0.59 -7.10
C LEU A 519 36.29 -0.45 -8.39
N GLN A 520 36.49 -1.56 -9.11
CA GLN A 520 37.16 -1.57 -10.40
C GLN A 520 36.16 -1.71 -11.54
N ALA A 521 36.52 -1.16 -12.69
CA ALA A 521 35.77 -1.39 -13.92
C ALA A 521 35.77 -2.88 -14.28
N ALA A 522 34.66 -3.33 -14.82
CA ALA A 522 34.47 -4.67 -15.36
C ALA A 522 33.97 -4.56 -16.81
N SER A 523 34.35 -5.52 -17.65
CA SER A 523 33.89 -5.52 -19.05
C SER A 523 32.49 -6.12 -19.20
N SER A 524 32.15 -7.08 -18.34
CA SER A 524 30.83 -7.74 -18.30
C SER A 524 30.68 -8.58 -17.04
N VAL A 525 29.53 -9.25 -16.93
CA VAL A 525 29.33 -10.39 -16.02
C VAL A 525 30.14 -11.60 -16.50
N PRO A 526 30.62 -12.49 -15.61
CA PRO A 526 31.27 -13.72 -16.01
C PRO A 526 30.27 -14.64 -16.72
N PRO A 527 30.70 -15.41 -17.74
CA PRO A 527 29.83 -16.32 -18.47
C PRO A 527 29.33 -17.47 -17.58
N ASN A 528 30.04 -17.75 -16.49
CA ASN A 528 29.70 -18.77 -15.52
C ASN A 528 29.04 -18.13 -14.29
N GLY A 529 27.89 -18.66 -13.91
CA GLY A 529 27.23 -18.52 -12.61
C GLY A 529 26.68 -19.90 -12.23
N THR A 530 26.01 -20.04 -11.08
CA THR A 530 25.43 -21.34 -10.68
C THR A 530 24.47 -21.88 -11.74
N TRP A 531 23.70 -20.97 -12.35
CA TRP A 531 22.74 -21.27 -13.42
C TRP A 531 22.96 -20.42 -14.68
N GLY A 532 24.10 -19.70 -14.78
CA GLY A 532 24.39 -18.71 -15.81
C GLY A 532 24.37 -17.25 -15.32
N ASP A 533 24.66 -16.32 -16.23
CA ASP A 533 24.50 -14.85 -16.07
C ASP A 533 25.25 -14.19 -14.90
N GLY A 534 26.32 -14.82 -14.43
CA GLY A 534 27.18 -14.29 -13.37
C GLY A 534 26.50 -14.13 -12.01
N SER A 535 25.37 -14.81 -11.76
CA SER A 535 24.78 -14.93 -10.42
C SER A 535 25.17 -16.26 -9.79
N PHE A 536 25.50 -16.23 -8.50
CA PHE A 536 26.00 -17.40 -7.77
C PHE A 536 25.14 -17.66 -6.55
N ASP A 537 24.54 -18.84 -6.44
CA ASP A 537 23.80 -19.27 -5.25
C ASP A 537 24.79 -19.48 -4.09
N TYR A 538 24.39 -19.13 -2.85
CA TYR A 538 25.27 -19.24 -1.67
C TYR A 538 25.86 -20.65 -1.51
N ASP A 539 25.05 -21.70 -1.70
CA ASP A 539 25.52 -23.09 -1.67
C ASP A 539 26.65 -23.35 -2.67
N ASP A 540 26.56 -22.84 -3.90
CA ASP A 540 27.59 -23.02 -4.92
C ASP A 540 28.86 -22.25 -4.56
N ILE A 541 28.69 -21.02 -4.05
CA ILE A 541 29.81 -20.20 -3.57
C ILE A 541 30.60 -20.96 -2.50
N LYS A 542 29.90 -21.41 -1.45
CA LYS A 542 30.50 -22.10 -0.30
C LYS A 542 31.11 -23.44 -0.68
N ASN A 543 30.43 -24.24 -1.51
CA ASN A 543 30.84 -25.62 -1.75
C ASN A 543 31.87 -25.73 -2.88
N ASN A 544 31.79 -24.88 -3.90
CA ASN A 544 32.57 -25.03 -5.13
C ASN A 544 33.43 -23.81 -5.43
N VAL A 545 32.83 -22.61 -5.56
CA VAL A 545 33.52 -21.40 -6.06
C VAL A 545 34.68 -21.04 -5.15
N ILE A 546 34.47 -21.00 -3.82
CA ILE A 546 35.48 -20.53 -2.86
C ILE A 546 36.82 -21.30 -2.92
N ARG A 547 36.85 -22.51 -3.50
CA ARG A 547 38.08 -23.32 -3.62
C ARG A 547 39.10 -22.74 -4.60
N SER A 548 38.64 -21.96 -5.58
CA SER A 548 39.48 -21.41 -6.66
C SER A 548 39.70 -19.90 -6.54
N TYR A 549 39.24 -19.29 -5.44
CA TYR A 549 39.23 -17.84 -5.25
C TYR A 549 39.80 -17.50 -3.87
N THR A 550 40.33 -16.29 -3.73
CA THR A 550 40.71 -15.77 -2.41
C THR A 550 39.52 -15.04 -1.80
N ARG A 551 39.13 -15.43 -0.58
CA ARG A 551 38.15 -14.68 0.22
C ARG A 551 38.81 -13.47 0.85
N TYR A 552 38.23 -12.30 0.61
CA TYR A 552 38.57 -11.05 1.27
C TYR A 552 37.40 -10.59 2.15
N TRP A 553 37.71 -9.75 3.12
CA TRP A 553 36.74 -9.14 4.04
C TRP A 553 36.83 -7.63 3.92
N ASP A 554 35.70 -6.99 3.60
CA ASP A 554 35.57 -5.54 3.71
C ASP A 554 35.09 -5.20 5.13
N ASP A 555 36.02 -4.76 5.98
CA ASP A 555 35.71 -4.45 7.37
C ASP A 555 34.90 -3.16 7.56
N GLN A 556 34.85 -2.26 6.58
CA GLN A 556 33.96 -1.10 6.67
C GLN A 556 32.53 -1.52 6.34
N SER A 557 32.36 -2.22 5.22
CA SER A 557 31.05 -2.67 4.74
C SER A 557 30.48 -3.88 5.49
N LYS A 558 31.32 -4.58 6.27
CA LYS A 558 31.01 -5.83 6.99
C LYS A 558 30.46 -6.95 6.09
N VAL A 559 31.08 -7.12 4.92
CA VAL A 559 30.72 -8.17 3.96
C VAL A 559 31.96 -8.83 3.34
N PRO A 560 31.89 -10.12 2.98
CA PRO A 560 32.95 -10.80 2.26
C PRO A 560 32.86 -10.53 0.75
N PHE A 561 33.96 -10.79 0.05
CA PHE A 561 33.96 -10.94 -1.40
C PHE A 561 35.03 -11.96 -1.83
N LEU A 562 34.88 -12.52 -3.02
CA LEU A 562 35.85 -13.43 -3.62
C LEU A 562 36.52 -12.74 -4.80
N PHE A 563 37.84 -12.92 -4.94
CA PHE A 563 38.55 -12.48 -6.12
C PHE A 563 39.58 -13.52 -6.56
N ASN A 564 39.59 -13.79 -7.87
CA ASN A 564 40.62 -14.58 -8.52
C ASN A 564 41.38 -13.65 -9.48
N SER A 565 42.58 -13.24 -9.07
CA SER A 565 43.43 -12.32 -9.84
C SER A 565 43.97 -12.91 -11.14
N SER A 566 43.98 -14.24 -11.28
CA SER A 566 44.43 -14.91 -12.51
C SER A 566 43.35 -14.94 -13.58
N THR A 567 42.08 -15.06 -13.19
CA THR A 567 40.94 -15.01 -14.13
C THR A 567 40.32 -13.61 -14.23
N GLY A 568 40.62 -12.71 -13.29
CA GLY A 568 40.00 -11.39 -13.20
C GLY A 568 38.52 -11.47 -12.81
N ILE A 569 38.09 -12.54 -12.12
CA ILE A 569 36.69 -12.68 -11.67
C ILE A 569 36.56 -12.24 -10.21
N TRP A 570 35.66 -11.29 -9.97
CA TRP A 570 35.33 -10.73 -8.66
C TRP A 570 33.87 -11.04 -8.32
N ILE A 571 33.57 -11.47 -7.10
CA ILE A 571 32.22 -11.91 -6.68
C ILE A 571 31.87 -11.32 -5.32
N SER A 572 30.77 -10.57 -5.24
CA SER A 572 30.17 -10.13 -3.97
C SER A 572 29.15 -11.14 -3.46
N TYR A 573 29.09 -11.40 -2.16
CA TYR A 573 28.14 -12.35 -1.55
C TYR A 573 27.99 -12.15 -0.03
N GLU A 574 27.17 -12.98 0.62
CA GLU A 574 27.02 -13.06 2.07
C GLU A 574 27.60 -14.36 2.64
N ASP A 575 28.07 -14.33 3.88
CA ASP A 575 28.43 -15.53 4.64
C ASP A 575 28.00 -15.44 6.11
N LEU A 576 28.40 -16.43 6.91
CA LEU A 576 28.08 -16.47 8.34
C LEU A 576 28.64 -15.27 9.12
N GLU A 577 29.75 -14.69 8.68
CA GLU A 577 30.36 -13.52 9.33
C GLU A 577 29.54 -12.25 9.05
N SER A 578 29.18 -11.98 7.79
CA SER A 578 28.33 -10.83 7.45
C SER A 578 26.93 -10.95 8.04
N VAL A 579 26.35 -12.15 8.03
CA VAL A 579 25.05 -12.42 8.66
C VAL A 579 25.07 -12.12 10.15
N LYS A 580 26.16 -12.46 10.86
CA LYS A 580 26.31 -12.11 12.29
C LYS A 580 26.26 -10.60 12.51
N TRP A 581 27.01 -9.82 11.73
CA TRP A 581 27.01 -8.36 11.82
C TRP A 581 25.62 -7.76 11.54
N LYS A 582 24.90 -8.30 10.54
CA LYS A 582 23.53 -7.90 10.24
C LYS A 582 22.56 -8.24 11.38
N CYS A 583 22.71 -9.40 12.02
CA CYS A 583 21.92 -9.77 13.19
C CYS A 583 22.16 -8.81 14.36
N ASP A 584 23.42 -8.49 14.67
CA ASP A 584 23.77 -7.54 15.72
C ASP A 584 23.21 -6.14 15.41
N TYR A 585 23.25 -5.73 14.13
CA TYR A 585 22.62 -4.50 13.68
C TYR A 585 21.10 -4.49 13.87
N MET A 586 20.41 -5.57 13.47
CA MET A 586 18.95 -5.71 13.62
C MET A 586 18.55 -5.60 15.09
N LYS A 587 19.24 -6.31 15.99
CA LYS A 587 19.03 -6.24 17.44
C LYS A 587 19.26 -4.85 18.00
N LYS A 588 20.39 -4.23 17.67
CA LYS A 588 20.75 -2.88 18.12
C LYS A 588 19.70 -1.84 17.73
N ASN A 589 19.15 -1.96 16.52
CA ASN A 589 18.13 -1.06 16.00
C ASN A 589 16.69 -1.50 16.30
N ARG A 590 16.50 -2.61 17.03
CA ARG A 590 15.19 -3.17 17.39
C ARG A 590 14.30 -3.44 16.17
N LEU A 591 14.91 -3.93 15.09
CA LEU A 591 14.19 -4.28 13.87
C LEU A 591 13.32 -5.52 14.12
N ALA A 592 12.27 -5.69 13.31
CA ALA A 592 11.33 -6.80 13.45
C ALA A 592 11.98 -8.15 13.11
N GLY A 593 13.00 -8.15 12.25
CA GLY A 593 13.79 -9.34 11.93
C GLY A 593 14.37 -9.30 10.51
N ALA A 594 14.52 -10.46 9.88
CA ALA A 594 15.13 -10.65 8.58
C ALA A 594 14.22 -11.41 7.59
N PHE A 595 14.43 -11.15 6.30
CA PHE A 595 13.91 -12.01 5.23
C PHE A 595 14.96 -12.38 4.18
N PHE A 596 14.73 -13.50 3.49
CA PHE A 596 15.70 -14.09 2.55
C PHE A 596 15.13 -14.30 1.15
N TRP A 597 15.92 -13.91 0.15
CA TRP A 597 15.69 -14.25 -1.26
C TRP A 597 16.85 -15.10 -1.79
N GLU A 598 16.64 -16.37 -2.15
CA GLU A 598 15.46 -17.21 -1.85
C GLU A 598 15.92 -18.63 -1.52
N LEU A 599 15.02 -19.44 -0.95
CA LEU A 599 15.31 -20.69 -0.26
C LEU A 599 16.19 -21.68 -1.03
N SER A 600 16.02 -21.79 -2.35
CA SER A 600 16.74 -22.79 -3.14
C SER A 600 18.27 -22.61 -3.17
N LYS A 601 18.74 -21.43 -2.72
CA LYS A 601 20.15 -21.04 -2.74
C LYS A 601 20.90 -21.26 -1.41
N ASP A 602 20.18 -21.60 -0.35
CA ASP A 602 20.72 -22.00 0.96
C ASP A 602 19.97 -23.24 1.44
N ARG A 603 20.17 -24.35 0.75
CA ARG A 603 19.37 -25.59 0.88
C ARG A 603 19.38 -26.18 2.26
N LYS A 604 20.49 -26.03 2.98
CA LYS A 604 20.61 -26.51 4.37
C LYS A 604 20.15 -25.46 5.39
N GLY A 605 19.75 -24.27 4.93
CA GLY A 605 19.37 -23.13 5.75
C GLY A 605 20.50 -22.76 6.72
N GLU A 606 21.73 -22.64 6.25
CA GLU A 606 22.87 -22.26 7.07
C GLU A 606 22.82 -20.79 7.45
N LEU A 607 22.69 -19.89 6.47
CA LEU A 607 22.57 -18.44 6.72
C LEU A 607 21.24 -18.13 7.40
N ILE A 608 20.16 -18.79 6.94
CA ILE A 608 18.84 -18.68 7.55
C ILE A 608 18.88 -19.15 9.00
N GLY A 609 19.46 -20.32 9.27
CA GLY A 609 19.57 -20.89 10.60
C GLY A 609 20.45 -20.09 11.54
N ALA A 610 21.56 -19.55 11.05
CA ALA A 610 22.40 -18.64 11.81
C ALA A 610 21.62 -17.39 12.24
N THR A 611 20.84 -16.83 11.34
CA THR A 611 19.97 -15.67 11.63
C THR A 611 18.87 -16.02 12.62
N PHE A 612 18.18 -17.13 12.42
CA PHE A 612 17.14 -17.61 13.34
C PHE A 612 17.69 -17.79 14.75
N ASN A 613 18.82 -18.46 14.88
CA ASN A 613 19.47 -18.66 16.17
C ASN A 613 19.92 -17.33 16.76
N ALA A 614 20.57 -16.47 15.98
CA ALA A 614 21.07 -15.20 16.48
C ALA A 614 19.93 -14.32 17.01
N LEU A 615 18.85 -14.15 16.25
CA LEU A 615 17.74 -13.28 16.65
C LEU A 615 16.91 -13.87 17.80
N ASN A 616 16.72 -15.19 17.87
CA ASN A 616 15.96 -15.83 18.96
C ASN A 616 16.76 -16.07 20.24
N LYS A 617 18.10 -16.06 20.20
CA LYS A 617 18.96 -16.27 21.38
C LYS A 617 18.85 -15.19 22.47
N ASP A 618 18.13 -14.10 22.21
CA ASP A 618 17.91 -13.03 23.20
C ASP A 618 16.75 -13.28 24.18
N ILE A 619 16.21 -14.51 24.28
CA ILE A 619 15.77 -15.03 25.59
C ILE A 619 17.02 -15.33 26.43
N ASP A 620 17.87 -14.32 26.56
CA ASP A 620 19.14 -14.41 27.25
C ASP A 620 18.86 -14.33 28.76
N VAL A 621 19.72 -14.90 29.58
CA VAL A 621 19.55 -15.18 31.03
C VAL A 621 18.99 -14.01 31.87
N LEU A 622 19.13 -12.76 31.40
CA LEU A 622 18.52 -11.56 32.01
C LEU A 622 17.00 -11.42 31.81
N SER A 623 16.42 -12.11 30.83
CA SER A 623 14.98 -12.27 30.63
C SER A 623 14.41 -13.39 31.50
N MET A 624 15.18 -14.46 31.78
CA MET A 624 14.75 -15.56 32.66
C MET A 624 14.43 -15.09 34.10
N ASN A 625 15.14 -14.08 34.60
CA ASN A 625 14.86 -13.46 35.91
C ASN A 625 13.68 -12.45 35.88
N ARG A 626 13.18 -12.09 34.70
CA ARG A 626 12.05 -11.17 34.49
C ARG A 626 10.77 -11.85 33.99
N LEU A 627 10.84 -13.13 33.62
CA LEU A 627 9.65 -13.91 33.27
C LEU A 627 8.78 -14.09 34.51
N ARG A 628 7.52 -13.67 34.38
CA ARG A 628 6.52 -13.88 35.43
C ARG A 628 6.27 -15.38 35.61
N SER A 629 6.16 -15.82 36.86
CA SER A 629 5.63 -17.15 37.15
C SER A 629 4.20 -17.27 36.62
N TRP A 630 3.85 -18.45 36.13
CA TRP A 630 2.46 -18.74 35.79
C TRP A 630 1.56 -18.57 37.02
N LYS A 631 0.36 -18.04 36.82
CA LYS A 631 -0.66 -17.82 37.84
C LYS A 631 -2.00 -18.31 37.31
N ALA A 632 -2.77 -18.96 38.18
CA ALA A 632 -4.17 -19.26 37.91
C ALA A 632 -5.00 -17.96 37.79
N ASN A 633 -6.06 -17.98 36.99
CA ASN A 633 -6.99 -16.86 36.75
C ASN A 633 -6.37 -15.61 36.11
N ALA A 634 -5.16 -15.73 35.57
CA ALA A 634 -4.49 -14.65 34.84
C ALA A 634 -4.85 -14.69 33.35
N GLN A 635 -4.94 -13.52 32.74
CA GLN A 635 -5.09 -13.42 31.29
C GLN A 635 -3.73 -13.61 30.62
N TYR A 636 -3.68 -14.53 29.68
CA TYR A 636 -2.53 -14.79 28.83
C TYR A 636 -2.90 -14.57 27.36
N TYR A 637 -1.97 -14.02 26.60
CA TYR A 637 -2.05 -13.82 25.17
C TYR A 637 -1.09 -14.76 24.45
N VAL A 638 -1.34 -15.03 23.17
CA VAL A 638 -0.40 -15.78 22.33
C VAL A 638 0.99 -15.16 22.43
N ASP A 639 2.00 -16.02 22.56
CA ASP A 639 3.42 -15.72 22.76
C ASP A 639 3.81 -15.12 24.13
N ASP A 640 2.87 -15.05 25.08
CA ASP A 640 3.24 -14.82 26.48
C ASP A 640 4.12 -15.98 26.99
N HIS A 641 5.25 -15.64 27.59
CA HIS A 641 6.14 -16.61 28.23
C HIS A 641 5.95 -16.58 29.75
N VAL A 642 5.90 -17.77 30.36
CA VAL A 642 5.78 -17.94 31.82
C VAL A 642 6.74 -19.00 32.34
N LYS A 643 7.16 -18.84 33.60
CA LYS A 643 7.89 -19.87 34.33
C LYS A 643 6.91 -20.75 35.12
N TYR A 644 7.01 -22.06 34.97
CA TYR A 644 6.29 -23.06 35.77
C TYR A 644 7.19 -24.28 36.00
N ASP A 645 7.40 -24.69 37.24
CA ASP A 645 8.32 -25.80 37.63
C ASP A 645 9.70 -25.76 36.96
N ASP A 646 10.38 -24.61 37.06
CA ASP A 646 11.70 -24.35 36.48
C ASP A 646 11.83 -24.52 34.95
N LYS A 647 10.71 -24.69 34.26
CA LYS A 647 10.60 -24.71 32.81
C LYS A 647 9.91 -23.45 32.31
N ILE A 648 10.14 -23.14 31.05
CA ILE A 648 9.52 -22.00 30.37
C ILE A 648 8.49 -22.54 29.40
N TYR A 649 7.31 -21.95 29.47
CA TYR A 649 6.21 -22.26 28.58
C TYR A 649 5.80 -21.02 27.82
N ARG A 650 5.56 -21.17 26.53
CA ARG A 650 4.97 -20.16 25.66
C ARG A 650 3.48 -20.44 25.49
N CYS A 651 2.65 -19.43 25.71
CA CYS A 651 1.22 -19.49 25.47
C CYS A 651 0.97 -19.57 23.96
N ILE A 652 0.33 -20.63 23.49
CA ILE A 652 0.06 -20.83 22.05
C ILE A 652 -1.35 -20.38 21.65
N ARG A 653 -2.22 -20.12 22.62
CA ARG A 653 -3.58 -19.62 22.40
C ARG A 653 -4.00 -18.68 23.53
N SER A 654 -4.42 -17.46 23.20
CA SER A 654 -4.90 -16.50 24.21
C SER A 654 -6.05 -17.08 25.03
N HIS A 655 -5.93 -17.05 26.35
CA HIS A 655 -6.92 -17.61 27.27
C HIS A 655 -6.79 -16.96 28.66
N LYS A 656 -7.84 -17.10 29.47
CA LYS A 656 -7.74 -16.86 30.91
C LYS A 656 -7.43 -18.20 31.57
N SER A 657 -6.29 -18.31 32.25
CA SER A 657 -5.90 -19.56 32.91
C SER A 657 -6.90 -19.93 34.01
N VAL A 658 -7.11 -21.23 34.23
CA VAL A 658 -7.81 -21.74 35.43
C VAL A 658 -6.84 -22.61 36.22
N ALA A 659 -7.11 -22.83 37.51
CA ALA A 659 -6.16 -23.45 38.43
C ALA A 659 -5.66 -24.83 37.97
N ASP A 660 -6.52 -25.62 37.32
CA ASP A 660 -6.21 -26.98 36.88
C ASP A 660 -5.57 -27.02 35.48
N GLN A 661 -5.51 -25.88 34.78
CA GLN A 661 -4.92 -25.74 33.44
C GLN A 661 -3.47 -25.24 33.52
N THR A 662 -2.64 -26.00 34.23
CA THR A 662 -1.22 -25.68 34.34
C THR A 662 -0.50 -25.91 33.00
N PRO A 663 0.60 -25.19 32.72
CA PRO A 663 1.32 -25.33 31.46
C PRO A 663 1.72 -26.77 31.05
N PRO A 664 2.17 -27.66 31.96
CA PRO A 664 2.42 -29.06 31.60
C PRO A 664 1.16 -29.90 31.39
N ALA A 665 0.01 -29.50 31.94
CA ALA A 665 -1.24 -30.26 31.85
C ALA A 665 -2.04 -29.96 30.56
N GLU A 666 -1.80 -28.81 29.93
CA GLU A 666 -2.61 -28.33 28.80
C GLU A 666 -1.75 -27.94 27.59
N ASN A 667 -1.30 -28.95 26.85
CA ASN A 667 -0.46 -28.80 25.65
C ASN A 667 -1.16 -28.07 24.47
N LEU A 668 -2.48 -27.85 24.55
CA LEU A 668 -3.25 -27.04 23.59
C LEU A 668 -3.21 -25.54 23.89
N LEU A 669 -2.80 -25.16 25.10
CA LEU A 669 -2.70 -23.77 25.55
C LEU A 669 -1.25 -23.34 25.75
N TRP A 670 -0.35 -24.29 26.02
CA TRP A 670 1.04 -24.05 26.35
C TRP A 670 2.00 -24.95 25.57
N SER A 671 3.10 -24.39 25.08
CA SER A 671 4.21 -25.11 24.48
C SER A 671 5.44 -25.00 25.37
N LEU A 672 6.12 -26.12 25.64
CA LEU A 672 7.39 -26.12 26.36
C LEU A 672 8.50 -25.53 25.47
N GLU A 673 9.21 -24.53 25.98
CA GLU A 673 10.36 -23.93 25.29
C GLU A 673 11.65 -24.63 25.74
N TYR A 674 12.39 -25.20 24.80
CA TYR A 674 13.70 -25.81 25.06
C TYR A 674 14.78 -24.75 24.93
N ILE A 675 15.20 -24.18 26.07
CA ILE A 675 16.39 -23.31 26.09
C ILE A 675 17.63 -24.21 26.09
N SER A 676 18.40 -24.18 25.01
CA SER A 676 19.79 -24.66 25.03
C SER A 676 20.62 -23.68 25.86
N VAL A 677 20.91 -24.04 27.12
CA VAL A 677 21.83 -23.27 27.96
C VAL A 677 23.24 -23.49 27.42
N SER A 678 23.76 -22.53 26.66
CA SER A 678 25.19 -22.46 26.37
C SER A 678 25.90 -22.03 27.64
N THR A 679 26.36 -22.99 28.45
CA THR A 679 27.30 -22.73 29.54
C THR A 679 28.67 -22.38 28.96
N THR A 680 28.83 -21.15 28.49
CA THR A 680 30.13 -20.50 28.31
C THR A 680 30.18 -19.26 29.18
N ALA A 681 30.01 -19.49 30.48
CA ALA A 681 30.53 -18.63 31.53
C ALA A 681 31.64 -19.41 32.24
N SER A 682 32.81 -19.47 31.63
CA SER A 682 34.03 -19.85 32.33
C SER A 682 35.14 -18.85 32.00
N ARG A 683 35.30 -17.88 32.91
CA ARG A 683 36.57 -17.27 33.35
C ARG A 683 37.65 -17.05 32.28
N VAL A 684 37.84 -15.81 31.83
CA VAL A 684 38.84 -14.79 32.25
C VAL A 684 38.65 -13.56 31.37
#